data_AF-A0A150WEK6-F1
#
_entry.id   AF-A0A150WEK6-F1
#
_cell.length_a   1.000
_cell.length_b   1.000
_cell.length_c   1.000
_cell.angle_alpha   90.00
_cell.angle_beta   90.00
_cell.angle_gamma   90.00
#
_symmetry.space_group_name_H-M   'P 1'
#
loop_
_entity.id
_entity.type
_entity.pdbx_description
1 polymer ?
#
loop_
_entity_poly.entity_id
_entity_poly.type
_entity_poly.pdbx_seq_one_letter_code
_entity_poly.pdbx_strand_id
1 'polypeptide(L)'
;MRKIYTLLLAFLMFQGSLHARAELTAEHKVQLSQLEYLLAVDRLDFYSDGLADYLMDHEQKLAAEAIRRIEPEDLAKEQFNSRDLNNPDKWNELILSVLHKKFPEFKHLTLKDIEWNYNFFRKKLMEGFKADPIALKREASVSDLNKGPVAYNKRSIPKLDGKSILLDAERYISEKTTRALFWDAALTDKSVEFHLGTERDFRQRISQEEREVVAEVKTRAANYNKIYLVFDPRSKEYSYAFTRISGDDRVKHLIAQLRILKYDNKVALKDDFVRVYGNANEVHRDQEKRLLDMFKTLPKADMVVIGQKSAIANVITMAGMMSQVQPNPQESVGPAKSQIQKLSERVKETGSYFSVTTKASVVKTEFEKMTNPMASSFEIFNSEQPSHDVSDVLLETKDGRIVRWRFISNMWGDEVVPVARALKNSGHDKVVYIGTAGGIIGKGLKVGDVVAPAYTYTQDGKLLPLEKPTYGTDFVKMGQTLGQVTSPFDETKKWFAKWETKIDVVELETGYLKENLGPKVSFQPYLLISDVVGSEHESLAVAAADSGKRKNGQLKLLESLFINNGIRSPISNFQMISAESAVQRMYHKIDTLRPSRDVTSKLQLTQLALRQGLTTDAELEALIKKEASFDRQILMDKLEKFSGGLELLSKKFSGVSFAIVGGEELLNGTWNPKKALKLQVMVGNTTAEKAKSVYQTELAKIQSAMGAELQLELVNYDAEKTRNAIFFNSNSRKVLVQHYEGTILKKLGLTKEIDKNGGVRFREIIETSGGMRCEAILL
;
A
#
# COMPACT_ATOMS: atom_id res chain seq x y z
N MET A 1 -13.66 -35.21 -32.73
CA MET A 1 -14.03 -34.39 -31.56
C MET A 1 -13.11 -34.53 -30.34
N ARG A 2 -12.58 -35.72 -29.98
CA ARG A 2 -11.68 -35.86 -28.82
C ARG A 2 -10.28 -35.20 -28.95
N LYS A 3 -9.75 -34.99 -30.16
CA LYS A 3 -8.44 -34.31 -30.37
C LYS A 3 -8.50 -32.77 -30.31
N ILE A 4 -9.69 -32.17 -30.44
CA ILE A 4 -9.87 -30.71 -30.35
C ILE A 4 -9.98 -30.25 -28.89
N TYR A 5 -10.56 -31.09 -28.01
CA TYR A 5 -10.65 -30.80 -26.58
C TYR A 5 -9.29 -30.83 -25.87
N THR A 6 -8.34 -31.68 -26.29
CA THR A 6 -6.99 -31.71 -25.72
C THR A 6 -6.17 -30.47 -26.10
N LEU A 7 -6.38 -29.91 -27.30
CA LEU A 7 -5.75 -28.65 -27.71
C LEU A 7 -6.36 -27.43 -27.01
N LEU A 8 -7.68 -27.41 -26.78
CA LEU A 8 -8.34 -26.32 -26.05
C LEU A 8 -7.97 -26.30 -24.55
N LEU A 9 -7.78 -27.47 -23.93
CA LEU A 9 -7.32 -27.57 -22.54
C LEU A 9 -5.84 -27.19 -22.37
N ALA A 10 -4.99 -27.45 -23.38
CA ALA A 10 -3.62 -26.94 -23.41
C ALA A 10 -3.57 -25.40 -23.60
N PHE A 11 -4.53 -24.82 -24.32
CA PHE A 11 -4.62 -23.37 -24.54
C PHE A 11 -5.22 -22.61 -23.34
N LEU A 12 -6.14 -23.24 -22.60
CA LEU A 12 -6.78 -22.64 -21.42
C LEU A 12 -5.96 -22.78 -20.12
N MET A 13 -5.03 -23.74 -20.04
CA MET A 13 -4.07 -23.82 -18.91
C MET A 13 -2.83 -22.92 -19.08
N PHE A 14 -2.74 -22.16 -20.18
CA PHE A 14 -1.69 -21.16 -20.44
C PHE A 14 -2.17 -19.70 -20.28
N GLN A 15 -3.31 -19.45 -19.63
CA GLN A 15 -3.77 -18.09 -19.27
C GLN A 15 -3.46 -17.69 -17.81
N GLY A 16 -2.51 -18.37 -17.17
CA GLY A 16 -1.78 -17.84 -16.02
C GLY A 16 -0.71 -16.88 -16.51
N SER A 17 -1.01 -15.57 -16.55
CA SER A 17 -0.06 -14.46 -16.69
C SER A 17 1.29 -14.77 -17.36
N LEU A 18 1.29 -15.13 -18.65
CA LEU A 18 2.54 -15.09 -19.43
C LEU A 18 2.93 -13.63 -19.62
N HIS A 19 3.71 -13.11 -18.68
CA HIS A 19 4.69 -12.09 -18.99
C HIS A 19 5.61 -12.74 -20.03
N ALA A 20 5.56 -12.27 -21.29
CA ALA A 20 6.56 -12.63 -22.27
C ALA A 20 7.93 -12.31 -21.64
N ARG A 21 8.70 -13.34 -21.28
CA ARG A 21 10.08 -13.16 -20.82
C ARG A 21 10.81 -12.53 -22.00
N ALA A 22 11.23 -11.28 -21.87
CA ALA A 22 12.13 -10.69 -22.85
C ALA A 22 13.38 -11.58 -22.93
N GLU A 23 13.82 -11.91 -24.14
CA GLU A 23 15.11 -12.57 -24.31
C GLU A 23 16.19 -11.59 -23.86
N LEU A 24 16.82 -11.88 -22.73
CA LEU A 24 17.91 -11.07 -22.20
C LEU A 24 19.11 -11.13 -23.14
N THR A 25 19.70 -9.97 -23.43
CA THR A 25 20.98 -9.88 -24.12
C THR A 25 22.08 -10.59 -23.33
N ALA A 26 23.20 -10.94 -23.99
CA ALA A 26 24.34 -11.53 -23.30
C ALA A 26 24.88 -10.61 -22.18
N GLU A 27 24.86 -9.30 -22.42
CA GLU A 27 25.28 -8.29 -21.44
C GLU A 27 24.36 -8.27 -20.21
N HIS A 28 23.03 -8.27 -20.40
CA HIS A 28 22.07 -8.35 -19.31
C HIS A 28 22.27 -9.63 -18.47
N LYS A 29 22.57 -10.76 -19.12
CA LYS A 29 22.84 -12.03 -18.41
C LYS A 29 24.07 -11.94 -17.52
N VAL A 30 25.16 -11.31 -17.99
CA VAL A 30 26.38 -11.13 -17.18
C VAL A 30 26.08 -10.29 -15.93
N GLN A 31 25.39 -9.15 -16.10
CA GLN A 31 25.02 -8.29 -14.97
C GLN A 31 24.11 -9.01 -13.96
N LEU A 32 23.17 -9.83 -14.45
CA LEU A 32 22.29 -10.60 -13.58
C LEU A 32 23.02 -11.73 -12.84
N SER A 33 23.92 -12.46 -13.49
CA SER A 33 24.65 -13.56 -12.86
C SER A 33 25.49 -13.10 -11.66
N GLN A 34 26.11 -11.91 -11.74
CA GLN A 34 26.84 -11.33 -10.62
C GLN A 34 25.91 -11.00 -9.44
N LEU A 35 24.78 -10.33 -9.72
CA LEU A 35 23.77 -9.99 -8.73
C LEU A 35 23.15 -11.25 -8.09
N GLU A 36 22.82 -12.26 -8.89
CA GLU A 36 22.26 -13.54 -8.43
C GLU A 36 23.21 -14.28 -7.50
N TYR A 37 24.52 -14.24 -7.78
CA TYR A 37 25.53 -14.79 -6.89
C TYR A 37 25.54 -14.08 -5.53
N LEU A 38 25.60 -12.74 -5.53
CA LEU A 38 25.60 -11.95 -4.29
C LEU A 38 24.31 -12.14 -3.49
N LEU A 39 23.16 -12.24 -4.16
CA LEU A 39 21.87 -12.54 -3.54
C LEU A 39 21.89 -13.92 -2.86
N ALA A 40 22.50 -14.92 -3.50
CA ALA A 40 22.62 -16.25 -2.94
C ALA A 40 23.58 -16.30 -1.74
N VAL A 41 24.65 -15.49 -1.74
CA VAL A 41 25.54 -15.29 -0.58
C VAL A 41 24.79 -14.64 0.59
N ASP A 42 24.08 -13.52 0.35
CA ASP A 42 23.31 -12.84 1.40
C ASP A 42 22.23 -13.76 2.00
N ARG A 43 21.60 -14.60 1.16
CA ARG A 43 20.63 -15.60 1.61
C ARG A 43 21.26 -16.69 2.49
N LEU A 44 22.44 -17.18 2.13
CA LEU A 44 23.15 -18.20 2.92
C LEU A 44 23.60 -17.63 4.27
N ASP A 45 24.08 -16.40 4.29
CA ASP A 45 24.43 -15.68 5.53
C ASP A 45 23.19 -15.49 6.42
N PHE A 46 22.08 -15.01 5.85
CA PHE A 46 20.82 -14.85 6.59
C PHE A 46 20.31 -16.18 7.17
N TYR A 47 20.51 -17.29 6.45
CA TYR A 47 20.20 -18.62 6.97
C TYR A 47 21.15 -19.03 8.10
N SER A 48 22.44 -18.68 8.01
CA SER A 48 23.47 -18.96 9.02
C SER A 48 23.13 -18.31 10.37
N ASP A 49 22.58 -17.10 10.37
CA ASP A 49 22.07 -16.45 11.58
C ASP A 49 20.94 -17.24 12.24
N GLY A 50 19.96 -17.70 11.44
CA GLY A 50 18.86 -18.53 11.93
C GLY A 50 19.32 -19.88 12.46
N LEU A 51 20.33 -20.47 11.82
CA LEU A 51 20.98 -21.69 12.29
C LEU A 51 21.70 -21.45 13.62
N ALA A 52 22.43 -20.35 13.76
CA ALA A 52 23.09 -20.00 15.02
C ALA A 52 22.07 -19.78 16.15
N ASP A 53 20.95 -19.08 15.88
CA ASP A 53 19.86 -18.92 16.84
C ASP A 53 19.31 -20.29 17.29
N TYR A 54 19.07 -21.20 16.35
CA TYR A 54 18.66 -22.58 16.65
C TYR A 54 19.67 -23.32 17.53
N LEU A 55 20.96 -23.26 17.19
CA LEU A 55 22.03 -23.94 17.93
C LEU A 55 22.25 -23.35 19.34
N MET A 56 22.07 -22.05 19.53
CA MET A 56 22.08 -21.41 20.85
C MET A 56 21.02 -22.02 21.77
N ASP A 57 19.82 -22.27 21.24
CA ASP A 57 18.70 -22.85 21.98
C ASP A 57 18.87 -24.36 22.26
N HIS A 58 19.80 -25.03 21.56
CA HIS A 58 20.06 -26.48 21.65
C HIS A 58 21.44 -26.80 22.24
N GLU A 59 21.90 -25.96 23.18
CA GLU A 59 23.13 -26.16 23.97
C GLU A 59 24.45 -26.17 23.17
N GLN A 60 24.44 -25.77 21.89
CA GLN A 60 25.64 -25.69 21.05
C GLN A 60 26.19 -24.26 20.93
N LYS A 61 26.39 -23.61 22.08
CA LYS A 61 26.72 -22.18 22.15
C LYS A 61 28.00 -21.79 21.40
N LEU A 62 29.09 -22.56 21.58
CA LEU A 62 30.37 -22.25 20.94
C LEU A 62 30.30 -22.32 19.42
N ALA A 63 29.59 -23.32 18.88
CA ALA A 63 29.39 -23.46 17.45
C ALA A 63 28.53 -22.32 16.89
N ALA A 64 27.45 -21.96 17.60
CA ALA A 64 26.59 -20.86 17.22
C ALA A 64 27.33 -19.50 17.22
N GLU A 65 28.14 -19.22 18.24
CA GLU A 65 28.97 -18.02 18.31
C GLU A 65 30.01 -17.97 17.19
N ALA A 66 30.60 -19.11 16.82
CA ALA A 66 31.54 -19.19 15.71
C ALA A 66 30.85 -18.96 14.36
N ILE A 67 29.65 -19.53 14.16
CA ILE A 67 28.84 -19.28 12.94
C ILE A 67 28.48 -17.79 12.83
N ARG A 68 28.08 -17.12 13.92
CA ARG A 68 27.81 -15.66 13.92
C ARG A 68 29.03 -14.78 13.60
N ARG A 69 30.24 -15.35 13.68
CA ARG A 69 31.49 -14.66 13.30
C ARG A 69 31.87 -14.92 11.85
N ILE A 70 31.12 -15.71 11.10
CA ILE A 70 31.27 -15.83 9.65
C ILE A 70 30.64 -14.57 9.05
N GLU A 71 31.40 -13.83 8.24
CA GLU A 71 30.90 -12.63 7.54
C GLU A 71 30.52 -13.01 6.10
N PRO A 72 29.62 -12.25 5.42
CA PRO A 72 29.28 -12.49 4.02
C PRO A 72 30.49 -12.53 3.09
N GLU A 73 31.53 -11.76 3.37
CA GLU A 73 32.80 -11.73 2.65
C GLU A 73 33.53 -13.07 2.72
N ASP A 74 33.41 -13.82 3.81
CA ASP A 74 34.03 -15.14 3.94
C ASP A 74 33.29 -16.19 3.10
N LEU A 75 31.96 -16.11 3.05
CA LEU A 75 31.14 -16.95 2.18
C LEU A 75 31.45 -16.67 0.69
N ALA A 76 31.64 -15.40 0.33
CA ALA A 76 32.00 -15.00 -1.03
C ALA A 76 33.42 -15.45 -1.44
N LYS A 77 34.39 -15.42 -0.52
CA LYS A 77 35.79 -15.85 -0.78
C LYS A 77 35.90 -17.33 -1.15
N GLU A 78 34.98 -18.18 -0.68
CA GLU A 78 34.98 -19.60 -1.06
C GLU A 78 34.59 -19.86 -2.52
N GLN A 79 34.00 -18.86 -3.21
CA GLN A 79 33.59 -18.98 -4.60
C GLN A 79 32.72 -20.23 -4.88
N PHE A 80 31.82 -20.56 -3.95
CA PHE A 80 30.89 -21.67 -4.12
C PHE A 80 30.15 -21.57 -5.46
N ASN A 81 29.95 -22.71 -6.12
CA ASN A 81 29.23 -22.68 -7.39
C ASN A 81 27.76 -22.27 -7.15
N SER A 82 27.17 -21.58 -8.13
CA SER A 82 25.81 -21.06 -8.01
C SER A 82 24.75 -22.16 -7.84
N ARG A 83 25.03 -23.39 -8.28
CA ARG A 83 24.09 -24.52 -8.14
C ARG A 83 23.92 -24.93 -6.68
N ASP A 84 25.01 -25.01 -5.94
CA ASP A 84 25.01 -25.39 -4.53
C ASP A 84 24.46 -24.27 -3.64
N LEU A 85 24.79 -23.01 -3.93
CA LEU A 85 24.21 -21.85 -3.24
C LEU A 85 22.68 -21.74 -3.42
N ASN A 86 22.16 -22.25 -4.54
CA ASN A 86 20.72 -22.32 -4.82
C ASN A 86 20.09 -23.67 -4.43
N ASN A 87 20.80 -24.54 -3.72
CA ASN A 87 20.29 -25.79 -3.19
C ASN A 87 20.19 -25.74 -1.64
N PRO A 88 18.99 -25.56 -1.06
CA PRO A 88 18.83 -25.45 0.39
C PRO A 88 19.29 -26.68 1.18
N ASP A 89 19.37 -27.85 0.56
CA ASP A 89 19.84 -29.07 1.21
C ASP A 89 21.37 -29.08 1.39
N LYS A 90 22.09 -28.21 0.66
CA LYS A 90 23.54 -28.04 0.76
C LYS A 90 23.97 -26.97 1.75
N TRP A 91 23.08 -26.10 2.22
CA TRP A 91 23.48 -24.92 3.01
C TRP A 91 24.25 -25.26 4.29
N ASN A 92 23.83 -26.27 5.05
CA ASN A 92 24.58 -26.70 6.25
C ASN A 92 26.00 -27.17 5.88
N GLU A 93 26.16 -27.89 4.77
CA GLU A 93 27.47 -28.37 4.27
C GLU A 93 28.38 -27.20 3.89
N LEU A 94 27.83 -26.20 3.18
CA LEU A 94 28.56 -24.99 2.82
C LEU A 94 29.02 -24.23 4.09
N ILE A 95 28.13 -24.03 5.05
CA ILE A 95 28.45 -23.34 6.32
C ILE A 95 29.50 -24.09 7.11
N LEU A 96 29.37 -25.42 7.23
CA LEU A 96 30.36 -26.25 7.92
C LEU A 96 31.73 -26.14 7.29
N SER A 97 31.80 -26.12 5.95
CA SER A 97 33.07 -26.00 5.23
C SER A 97 33.78 -24.67 5.54
N VAL A 98 33.04 -23.56 5.63
CA VAL A 98 33.58 -22.25 6.02
C VAL A 98 33.98 -22.24 7.49
N LEU A 99 33.15 -22.81 8.36
CA LEU A 99 33.41 -22.92 9.79
C LEU A 99 34.74 -23.65 10.05
N HIS A 100 34.94 -24.81 9.42
CA HIS A 100 36.16 -25.62 9.55
C HIS A 100 37.41 -24.91 9.05
N LYS A 101 37.27 -24.08 8.01
CA LYS A 101 38.38 -23.34 7.41
C LYS A 101 38.76 -22.11 8.23
N LYS A 102 37.76 -21.34 8.69
CA LYS A 102 37.96 -20.09 9.46
C LYS A 102 38.32 -20.35 10.92
N PHE A 103 37.77 -21.40 11.51
CA PHE A 103 37.94 -21.75 12.93
C PHE A 103 38.37 -23.22 13.07
N PRO A 104 39.68 -23.52 12.97
CA PRO A 104 40.20 -24.88 12.97
C PRO A 104 39.82 -25.73 14.20
N GLU A 105 39.53 -25.09 15.33
CA GLU A 105 39.05 -25.73 16.56
C GLU A 105 37.72 -26.47 16.38
N PHE A 106 36.89 -26.09 15.39
CA PHE A 106 35.60 -26.73 15.10
C PHE A 106 35.66 -27.84 14.04
N LYS A 107 36.86 -28.25 13.59
CA LYS A 107 37.03 -29.35 12.60
C LYS A 107 36.42 -30.70 13.02
N HIS A 108 36.21 -30.89 14.32
CA HIS A 108 35.57 -32.08 14.87
C HIS A 108 34.05 -32.10 14.66
N LEU A 109 33.41 -30.96 14.40
CA LEU A 109 31.98 -30.88 14.13
C LEU A 109 31.65 -31.53 12.78
N THR A 110 30.54 -32.26 12.76
CA THR A 110 29.97 -32.94 11.60
C THR A 110 28.67 -32.28 11.17
N LEU A 111 28.13 -32.67 10.01
CA LEU A 111 26.83 -32.19 9.54
C LEU A 111 25.70 -32.46 10.54
N LYS A 112 25.76 -33.57 11.28
CA LYS A 112 24.75 -33.92 12.29
C LYS A 112 24.74 -32.94 13.46
N ASP A 113 25.90 -32.37 13.79
CA ASP A 113 26.03 -31.45 14.91
C ASP A 113 25.33 -30.12 14.60
N ILE A 114 25.37 -29.67 13.35
CA ILE A 114 24.76 -28.40 12.93
C ILE A 114 23.47 -28.57 12.11
N GLU A 115 22.79 -29.71 12.23
CA GLU A 115 21.66 -30.03 11.37
C GLU A 115 20.38 -29.26 11.76
N TRP A 116 19.94 -28.34 10.89
CA TRP A 116 18.66 -27.64 11.06
C TRP A 116 17.68 -27.89 9.89
N ASN A 117 16.73 -28.80 10.08
CA ASN A 117 15.80 -29.26 9.02
C ASN A 117 14.50 -28.43 8.91
N TYR A 118 14.60 -27.11 9.05
CA TYR A 118 13.42 -26.24 8.98
C TYR A 118 13.02 -25.87 7.54
N ASN A 119 12.41 -26.84 6.84
CA ASN A 119 12.08 -26.75 5.41
C ASN A 119 11.20 -25.55 5.03
N PHE A 120 10.28 -25.14 5.92
CA PHE A 120 9.44 -23.97 5.67
C PHE A 120 10.26 -22.68 5.56
N PHE A 121 11.23 -22.48 6.46
CA PHE A 121 12.11 -21.31 6.43
C PHE A 121 13.02 -21.30 5.21
N ARG A 122 13.64 -22.45 4.89
CA ARG A 122 14.43 -22.62 3.66
C ARG A 122 13.63 -22.25 2.41
N LYS A 123 12.41 -22.78 2.27
CA LYS A 123 11.51 -22.46 1.15
C LYS A 123 11.19 -20.96 1.09
N LYS A 124 10.90 -20.34 2.23
CA LYS A 124 10.63 -18.90 2.31
C LYS A 124 11.81 -18.05 1.90
N LEU A 125 13.04 -18.44 2.24
CA LEU A 125 14.24 -17.75 1.79
C LEU A 125 14.47 -17.87 0.28
N MET A 126 14.09 -18.99 -0.34
CA MET A 126 14.16 -19.16 -1.81
C MET A 126 13.10 -18.35 -2.57
N GLU A 127 11.99 -17.98 -1.93
CA GLU A 127 10.99 -17.08 -2.52
C GLU A 127 11.52 -15.63 -2.63
N GLY A 128 12.45 -15.25 -1.74
CA GLY A 128 13.19 -13.97 -1.77
C GLY A 128 14.64 -14.15 -2.25
N PHE A 129 15.44 -13.09 -2.13
CA PHE A 129 16.87 -13.07 -2.52
C PHE A 129 17.09 -13.59 -3.95
N LYS A 130 16.35 -13.05 -4.91
CA LYS A 130 16.45 -13.41 -6.32
C LYS A 130 16.14 -12.23 -7.23
N ALA A 131 16.64 -12.27 -8.46
CA ALA A 131 16.31 -11.30 -9.49
C ALA A 131 15.50 -12.00 -10.59
N ASP A 132 14.24 -11.61 -10.76
CA ASP A 132 13.36 -12.18 -11.79
C ASP A 132 13.38 -11.26 -13.03
N PRO A 133 13.79 -11.74 -14.22
CA PRO A 133 13.72 -10.96 -15.45
C PRO A 133 12.29 -10.55 -15.78
N ILE A 134 12.07 -9.28 -16.10
CA ILE A 134 10.74 -8.75 -16.43
C ILE A 134 10.81 -7.75 -17.57
N ALA A 135 9.72 -7.68 -18.35
CA ALA A 135 9.51 -6.62 -19.32
C ALA A 135 8.28 -5.80 -18.89
N LEU A 136 8.50 -4.54 -18.51
CA LEU A 136 7.39 -3.64 -18.21
C LEU A 136 6.81 -3.06 -19.50
N LYS A 137 5.48 -3.04 -19.62
CA LYS A 137 4.79 -2.34 -20.71
C LYS A 137 5.10 -0.84 -20.60
N ARG A 138 5.56 -0.24 -21.71
CA ARG A 138 5.72 1.21 -21.82
C ARG A 138 4.36 1.89 -21.67
N GLU A 139 4.30 2.96 -20.88
CA GLU A 139 3.12 3.81 -20.80
C GLU A 139 3.37 5.06 -21.64
N ALA A 140 2.62 5.24 -22.73
CA ALA A 140 2.62 6.48 -23.49
C ALA A 140 1.63 7.48 -22.87
N SER A 141 2.07 8.69 -22.56
CA SER A 141 1.21 9.82 -22.20
C SER A 141 1.13 10.82 -23.36
N VAL A 142 -0.06 11.40 -23.56
CA VAL A 142 -0.30 12.51 -24.51
C VAL A 142 0.57 13.75 -24.18
N SER A 143 1.11 13.83 -22.96
CA SER A 143 2.02 14.92 -22.53
C SER A 143 3.50 14.69 -22.89
N ASP A 144 3.84 13.57 -23.53
CA ASP A 144 5.23 13.13 -23.78
C ASP A 144 5.86 13.74 -25.03
N LEU A 145 5.10 14.46 -25.84
CA LEU A 145 5.58 14.96 -27.14
C LEU A 145 6.64 16.07 -27.05
N ASN A 146 6.98 16.60 -25.85
CA ASN A 146 7.92 17.73 -25.70
C ASN A 146 8.73 17.76 -24.38
N LYS A 147 8.82 16.67 -23.61
CA LYS A 147 9.57 16.69 -22.35
C LYS A 147 11.02 16.22 -22.56
N GLY A 148 11.97 17.11 -22.26
CA GLY A 148 13.39 16.76 -22.11
C GLY A 148 13.65 15.86 -20.89
N PRO A 149 14.92 15.54 -20.58
CA PRO A 149 15.28 14.65 -19.47
C PRO A 149 14.65 15.09 -18.14
N VAL A 150 14.15 14.13 -17.36
CA VAL A 150 13.49 14.43 -16.08
C VAL A 150 14.56 14.81 -15.04
N ALA A 151 14.41 16.00 -14.46
CA ALA A 151 15.33 16.45 -13.41
C ALA A 151 15.25 15.55 -12.17
N TYR A 152 16.41 15.30 -11.56
CA TYR A 152 16.54 14.60 -10.28
C TYR A 152 17.32 15.44 -9.28
N ASN A 153 17.07 15.21 -8.00
CA ASN A 153 17.81 15.80 -6.90
C ASN A 153 18.91 14.84 -6.47
N LYS A 154 20.16 15.32 -6.42
CA LYS A 154 21.26 14.59 -5.77
C LYS A 154 21.06 14.62 -4.26
N ARG A 155 21.30 13.50 -3.58
CA ARG A 155 21.31 13.44 -2.11
C ARG A 155 22.65 12.93 -1.62
N SER A 156 23.20 13.63 -0.64
CA SER A 156 24.41 13.18 0.05
C SER A 156 24.10 11.95 0.91
N ILE A 157 25.00 10.99 0.89
CA ILE A 157 24.96 9.84 1.80
C ILE A 157 25.44 10.33 3.18
N PRO A 158 24.64 10.16 4.26
CA PRO A 158 25.01 10.65 5.58
C PRO A 158 26.24 9.92 6.11
N LYS A 159 27.06 10.61 6.92
CA LYS A 159 28.18 9.99 7.63
C LYS A 159 27.65 9.22 8.85
N LEU A 160 27.25 7.98 8.62
CA LEU A 160 26.83 7.04 9.66
C LEU A 160 27.90 5.94 9.83
N ASP A 161 28.21 5.58 11.08
CA ASP A 161 29.04 4.42 11.42
C ASP A 161 28.12 3.28 11.87
N GLY A 162 28.11 2.17 11.14
CA GLY A 162 27.28 1.00 11.46
C GLY A 162 27.50 0.48 12.87
N LYS A 163 28.73 0.56 13.39
CA LYS A 163 29.07 0.11 14.76
C LYS A 163 28.50 1.01 15.88
N SER A 164 28.04 2.19 15.51
CA SER A 164 27.42 3.13 16.43
C SER A 164 25.91 2.93 16.55
N ILE A 165 25.28 2.18 15.63
CA ILE A 165 23.83 1.91 15.62
C ILE A 165 23.52 0.83 16.65
N LEU A 166 22.41 0.99 17.39
CA LEU A 166 22.00 0.01 18.41
C LEU A 166 21.22 -1.18 17.83
N LEU A 167 20.57 -0.99 16.69
CA LEU A 167 19.97 -2.05 15.88
C LEU A 167 21.06 -2.91 15.22
N ASP A 168 20.82 -4.23 15.16
CA ASP A 168 21.51 -5.14 14.24
C ASP A 168 21.16 -4.77 12.78
N ALA A 169 21.91 -3.81 12.26
CA ALA A 169 21.59 -3.14 11.01
C ALA A 169 21.79 -4.06 9.80
N GLU A 170 22.80 -4.94 9.81
CA GLU A 170 23.05 -5.83 8.68
C GLU A 170 21.94 -6.86 8.51
N ARG A 171 21.56 -7.55 9.59
CA ARG A 171 20.45 -8.51 9.57
C ARG A 171 19.13 -7.83 9.20
N TYR A 172 18.88 -6.62 9.73
CA TYR A 172 17.72 -5.82 9.36
C TYR A 172 17.68 -5.51 7.87
N ILE A 173 18.79 -5.05 7.28
CA ILE A 173 18.84 -4.68 5.87
C ILE A 173 18.71 -5.92 4.97
N SER A 174 19.37 -7.02 5.32
CA SER A 174 19.23 -8.31 4.62
C SER A 174 17.76 -8.75 4.57
N GLU A 175 17.02 -8.63 5.69
CA GLU A 175 15.60 -8.96 5.74
C GLU A 175 14.71 -8.02 4.91
N LYS A 176 14.88 -6.69 5.06
CA LYS A 176 13.95 -5.71 4.47
C LYS A 176 14.21 -5.46 2.98
N THR A 177 15.46 -5.38 2.56
CA THR A 177 15.83 -5.03 1.18
C THR A 177 16.76 -6.03 0.50
N THR A 178 17.57 -6.81 1.21
CA THR A 178 18.83 -7.45 0.78
C THR A 178 20.03 -6.50 0.83
N ARG A 179 21.18 -7.03 1.28
CA ARG A 179 22.47 -6.35 1.23
C ARG A 179 23.12 -6.46 -0.14
N ALA A 180 22.83 -7.55 -0.86
CA ALA A 180 23.46 -7.90 -2.14
C ALA A 180 23.36 -6.82 -3.21
N LEU A 181 22.22 -6.13 -3.33
CA LEU A 181 22.06 -5.07 -4.32
C LEU A 181 22.99 -3.87 -4.02
N PHE A 182 23.24 -3.59 -2.75
CA PHE A 182 24.10 -2.48 -2.34
C PHE A 182 25.56 -2.84 -2.51
N TRP A 183 25.92 -4.10 -2.24
CA TRP A 183 27.23 -4.65 -2.56
C TRP A 183 27.50 -4.60 -4.07
N ASP A 184 26.57 -5.08 -4.88
CA ASP A 184 26.70 -5.02 -6.34
C ASP A 184 26.81 -3.58 -6.83
N ALA A 185 25.96 -2.68 -6.34
CA ALA A 185 25.98 -1.27 -6.68
C ALA A 185 27.33 -0.62 -6.38
N ALA A 186 27.91 -0.90 -5.20
CA ALA A 186 29.22 -0.39 -4.82
C ALA A 186 30.34 -1.01 -5.68
N LEU A 187 30.35 -2.32 -5.86
CA LEU A 187 31.39 -3.05 -6.61
C LEU A 187 31.43 -2.70 -8.10
N THR A 188 30.27 -2.37 -8.68
CA THR A 188 30.11 -2.12 -10.12
C THR A 188 29.78 -0.68 -10.44
N ASP A 189 29.78 0.19 -9.43
CA ASP A 189 29.52 1.63 -9.56
C ASP A 189 28.16 1.96 -10.20
N LYS A 190 27.17 1.08 -9.97
CA LYS A 190 25.77 1.32 -10.38
C LYS A 190 25.13 2.33 -9.44
N SER A 191 24.51 3.36 -10.00
CA SER A 191 23.76 4.34 -9.21
C SER A 191 22.50 3.74 -8.59
N VAL A 192 22.03 4.34 -7.50
CA VAL A 192 20.78 4.00 -6.82
C VAL A 192 19.80 5.15 -6.94
N GLU A 193 18.62 4.82 -7.45
CA GLU A 193 17.56 5.77 -7.77
C GLU A 193 16.35 5.57 -6.86
N PHE A 194 15.86 6.66 -6.27
CA PHE A 194 14.62 6.67 -5.48
C PHE A 194 13.53 7.39 -6.26
N HIS A 195 12.48 6.66 -6.62
CA HIS A 195 11.36 7.17 -7.40
C HIS A 195 10.16 7.40 -6.48
N LEU A 196 9.91 8.66 -6.13
CA LEU A 196 8.77 9.04 -5.31
C LEU A 196 7.48 9.01 -6.13
N GLY A 197 6.41 8.46 -5.55
CA GLY A 197 5.08 8.33 -6.17
C GLY A 197 4.67 6.87 -6.43
N THR A 198 3.80 6.70 -7.43
CA THR A 198 3.23 5.41 -7.82
C THR A 198 4.16 4.62 -8.76
N GLU A 199 3.92 3.31 -8.93
CA GLU A 199 4.64 2.50 -9.93
C GLU A 199 4.40 3.03 -11.37
N ARG A 200 3.26 3.68 -11.60
CA ARG A 200 2.94 4.35 -12.87
C ARG A 200 3.87 5.50 -13.18
N ASP A 201 4.14 6.35 -12.18
CA ASP A 201 5.03 7.51 -12.33
C ASP A 201 6.45 7.05 -12.71
N PHE A 202 6.91 5.94 -12.12
CA PHE A 202 8.15 5.27 -12.51
C PHE A 202 8.11 4.76 -13.96
N ARG A 203 7.07 4.00 -14.35
CA ARG A 203 6.97 3.45 -15.73
C ARG A 203 6.92 4.53 -16.79
N GLN A 204 6.21 5.63 -16.52
CA GLN A 204 6.16 6.78 -17.43
C GLN A 204 7.54 7.41 -17.61
N ARG A 205 8.29 7.59 -16.51
CA ARG A 205 9.66 8.11 -16.57
C ARG A 205 10.58 7.20 -17.37
N ILE A 206 10.61 5.91 -17.05
CA ILE A 206 11.42 4.92 -17.78
C ILE A 206 11.09 4.94 -19.28
N SER A 207 9.81 5.09 -19.63
CA SER A 207 9.37 5.20 -21.03
C SER A 207 9.82 6.50 -21.69
N GLN A 208 9.70 7.65 -21.01
CA GLN A 208 10.13 8.97 -21.50
C GLN A 208 11.64 9.05 -21.73
N GLU A 209 12.43 8.40 -20.87
CA GLU A 209 13.89 8.37 -20.96
C GLU A 209 14.40 7.26 -21.88
N GLU A 210 13.51 6.46 -22.48
CA GLU A 210 13.84 5.29 -23.30
C GLU A 210 14.70 4.25 -22.58
N ARG A 211 14.58 4.15 -21.26
CA ARG A 211 15.29 3.19 -20.43
C ARG A 211 14.56 1.86 -20.39
N GLU A 212 15.27 0.81 -19.98
CA GLU A 212 14.78 -0.56 -19.95
C GLU A 212 14.82 -1.14 -18.54
N VAL A 213 13.74 -1.78 -18.09
CA VAL A 213 13.78 -2.59 -16.87
C VAL A 213 14.25 -3.98 -17.23
N VAL A 214 15.34 -4.43 -16.60
CA VAL A 214 15.98 -5.72 -16.87
C VAL A 214 15.40 -6.81 -15.97
N ALA A 215 15.30 -6.54 -14.67
CA ALA A 215 14.80 -7.49 -13.67
C ALA A 215 14.18 -6.80 -12.46
N GLU A 216 13.33 -7.53 -11.74
CA GLU A 216 12.83 -7.17 -10.41
C GLU A 216 13.61 -7.94 -9.34
N VAL A 217 14.21 -7.23 -8.38
CA VAL A 217 14.88 -7.82 -7.23
C VAL A 217 13.84 -8.12 -6.16
N LYS A 218 13.65 -9.41 -5.85
CA LYS A 218 12.73 -9.90 -4.83
C LYS A 218 13.45 -10.00 -3.50
N THR A 219 12.93 -9.29 -2.50
CA THR A 219 13.43 -9.29 -1.12
C THR A 219 12.60 -10.26 -0.28
N ARG A 220 13.07 -10.62 0.93
CA ARG A 220 12.28 -11.44 1.87
C ARG A 220 11.02 -10.69 2.31
N ALA A 221 11.13 -9.39 2.57
CA ALA A 221 10.01 -8.52 2.91
C ALA A 221 9.28 -8.01 1.64
N ALA A 222 8.48 -8.89 1.02
CA ALA A 222 7.79 -8.61 -0.26
C ALA A 222 6.89 -7.35 -0.28
N ASN A 223 6.54 -6.80 0.88
CA ASN A 223 5.65 -5.64 1.02
C ASN A 223 6.39 -4.31 1.30
N TYR A 224 7.74 -4.27 1.29
CA TYR A 224 8.50 -3.07 1.67
C TYR A 224 8.61 -2.05 0.52
N ASN A 225 9.50 -2.28 -0.45
CA ASN A 225 9.63 -1.50 -1.67
C ASN A 225 9.81 -2.44 -2.86
N LYS A 226 9.39 -2.01 -4.05
CA LYS A 226 9.76 -2.71 -5.28
C LYS A 226 11.08 -2.17 -5.79
N ILE A 227 11.97 -3.07 -6.15
CA ILE A 227 13.35 -2.77 -6.54
C ILE A 227 13.58 -3.35 -7.94
N TYR A 228 14.12 -2.54 -8.83
CA TYR A 228 14.37 -2.91 -10.23
C TYR A 228 15.83 -2.69 -10.61
N LEU A 229 16.37 -3.58 -11.44
CA LEU A 229 17.59 -3.30 -12.21
C LEU A 229 17.17 -2.63 -13.53
N VAL A 230 17.70 -1.44 -13.78
CA VAL A 230 17.36 -0.60 -14.94
C VAL A 230 18.61 -0.34 -15.77
N PHE A 231 18.47 -0.46 -17.10
CA PHE A 231 19.50 -0.19 -18.09
C PHE A 231 19.14 1.07 -18.89
N ASP A 232 20.12 1.97 -19.06
CA ASP A 232 20.01 3.10 -19.97
C ASP A 232 20.75 2.78 -21.29
N PRO A 233 20.03 2.60 -22.41
CA PRO A 233 20.67 2.23 -23.68
C PRO A 233 21.52 3.37 -24.28
N ARG A 234 21.36 4.62 -23.83
CA ARG A 234 22.09 5.80 -24.32
C ARG A 234 23.44 5.93 -23.62
N SER A 235 23.47 5.84 -22.29
CA SER A 235 24.70 5.91 -21.50
C SER A 235 25.41 4.55 -21.34
N LYS A 236 24.71 3.44 -21.62
CA LYS A 236 25.15 2.06 -21.33
C LYS A 236 25.35 1.79 -19.83
N GLU A 237 24.71 2.56 -18.97
CA GLU A 237 24.80 2.40 -17.51
C GLU A 237 23.65 1.58 -16.93
N TYR A 238 23.94 0.86 -15.85
CA TYR A 238 22.95 0.17 -15.03
C TYR A 238 22.73 0.92 -13.71
N SER A 239 21.53 0.79 -13.17
CA SER A 239 21.15 1.42 -11.90
C SER A 239 20.08 0.60 -11.19
N TYR A 240 19.99 0.76 -9.88
CA TYR A 240 18.91 0.19 -9.08
C TYR A 240 17.83 1.22 -8.82
N ALA A 241 16.59 0.94 -9.21
CA ALA A 241 15.46 1.82 -8.99
C ALA A 241 14.54 1.29 -7.87
N PHE A 242 14.44 2.04 -6.78
CA PHE A 242 13.48 1.83 -5.71
C PHE A 242 12.20 2.61 -6.02
N THR A 243 11.06 1.94 -5.89
CA THR A 243 9.74 2.50 -6.17
C THR A 243 8.79 2.31 -4.98
N ARG A 244 7.59 2.89 -5.07
CA ARG A 244 6.58 2.92 -3.99
C ARG A 244 7.07 3.65 -2.75
N ILE A 245 7.69 4.80 -2.96
CA ILE A 245 8.15 5.70 -1.90
C ILE A 245 7.21 6.90 -1.88
N SER A 246 6.63 7.22 -0.73
CA SER A 246 5.71 8.36 -0.62
C SER A 246 6.25 9.51 0.23
N GLY A 247 7.20 9.24 1.14
CA GLY A 247 7.76 10.23 2.07
C GLY A 247 9.28 10.40 2.01
N ASP A 248 9.78 11.50 2.57
CA ASP A 248 11.21 11.83 2.62
C ASP A 248 11.93 11.01 3.70
N ASP A 249 11.27 10.63 4.79
CA ASP A 249 11.88 9.81 5.84
C ASP A 249 12.17 8.39 5.33
N ARG A 250 11.31 7.87 4.45
CA ARG A 250 11.59 6.61 3.74
C ARG A 250 12.83 6.72 2.85
N VAL A 251 13.01 7.84 2.15
CA VAL A 251 14.22 8.10 1.34
C VAL A 251 15.47 8.15 2.23
N LYS A 252 15.43 8.91 3.33
CA LYS A 252 16.54 8.98 4.30
C LYS A 252 16.89 7.61 4.85
N HIS A 253 15.87 6.82 5.21
CA HIS A 253 16.05 5.46 5.70
C HIS A 253 16.78 4.58 4.69
N LEU A 254 16.36 4.57 3.42
CA LEU A 254 16.99 3.77 2.37
C LEU A 254 18.41 4.26 2.05
N ILE A 255 18.65 5.57 2.07
CA ILE A 255 20.00 6.14 1.89
C ILE A 255 20.94 5.73 3.03
N ALA A 256 20.44 5.67 4.27
CA ALA A 256 21.26 5.24 5.40
C ALA A 256 21.72 3.78 5.27
N GLN A 257 20.92 2.90 4.67
CA GLN A 257 21.29 1.50 4.40
C GLN A 257 22.54 1.39 3.51
N LEU A 258 22.62 2.24 2.46
CA LEU A 258 23.78 2.30 1.55
C LEU A 258 25.09 2.54 2.28
N ARG A 259 25.06 3.33 3.36
CA ARG A 259 26.28 3.67 4.09
C ARG A 259 26.72 2.56 5.03
N ILE A 260 25.76 1.91 5.68
CA ILE A 260 25.99 0.87 6.67
C ILE A 260 26.66 -0.34 5.98
N LEU A 261 26.21 -0.66 4.77
CA LEU A 261 26.66 -1.81 4.02
C LEU A 261 27.86 -1.46 3.15
N LYS A 262 29.06 -1.61 3.71
CA LYS A 262 30.30 -1.52 2.93
C LYS A 262 30.83 -2.92 2.67
N TYR A 263 30.61 -3.44 1.47
CA TYR A 263 31.33 -4.62 0.99
C TYR A 263 32.78 -4.21 0.75
N ASP A 264 33.65 -4.53 1.70
CA ASP A 264 35.02 -4.03 1.82
C ASP A 264 35.12 -2.48 1.98
N ASN A 265 35.85 -2.03 3.00
CA ASN A 265 35.90 -0.62 3.46
C ASN A 265 36.56 0.37 2.48
N LYS A 266 36.77 -0.02 1.21
CA LYS A 266 37.71 0.63 0.27
C LYS A 266 37.07 1.28 -0.95
N VAL A 267 35.79 1.04 -1.25
CA VAL A 267 35.17 1.63 -2.45
C VAL A 267 34.56 3.00 -2.12
N ALA A 268 35.13 4.06 -2.71
CA ALA A 268 34.56 5.40 -2.63
C ALA A 268 33.33 5.48 -3.56
N LEU A 269 32.19 5.92 -3.01
CA LEU A 269 30.98 6.16 -3.79
C LEU A 269 31.04 7.55 -4.44
N LYS A 270 30.59 7.66 -5.70
CA LYS A 270 30.51 8.92 -6.44
C LYS A 270 29.51 9.91 -5.83
N ASP A 271 29.68 11.20 -6.13
CA ASP A 271 28.78 12.27 -5.65
C ASP A 271 27.34 12.17 -6.19
N ASP A 272 27.13 11.54 -7.35
CA ASP A 272 25.82 11.32 -7.97
C ASP A 272 25.31 9.87 -7.82
N PHE A 273 25.92 9.11 -6.91
CA PHE A 273 25.56 7.71 -6.66
C PHE A 273 24.11 7.55 -6.23
N VAL A 274 23.53 8.57 -5.55
CA VAL A 274 22.12 8.60 -5.17
C VAL A 274 21.35 9.67 -5.94
N ARG A 275 20.32 9.22 -6.67
CA ARG A 275 19.46 10.07 -7.50
C ARG A 275 18.02 9.99 -7.00
N VAL A 276 17.43 11.12 -6.61
CA VAL A 276 16.04 11.16 -6.12
C VAL A 276 15.16 11.86 -7.15
N TYR A 277 14.18 11.13 -7.66
CA TYR A 277 13.23 11.65 -8.62
C TYR A 277 11.86 11.91 -7.99
N GLY A 278 11.35 13.12 -8.20
CA GLY A 278 10.09 13.59 -7.59
C GLY A 278 10.32 14.41 -6.32
N ASN A 279 9.22 14.84 -5.70
CA ASN A 279 9.23 15.71 -4.52
C ASN A 279 8.21 15.20 -3.49
N ALA A 280 8.67 14.88 -2.27
CA ALA A 280 7.83 14.32 -1.22
C ALA A 280 6.66 15.26 -0.83
N ASN A 281 6.88 16.57 -0.81
CA ASN A 281 5.82 17.54 -0.50
C ASN A 281 4.76 17.62 -1.61
N GLU A 282 5.14 17.40 -2.88
CA GLU A 282 4.17 17.29 -3.98
C GLU A 282 3.38 15.99 -3.87
N VAL A 283 4.06 14.86 -3.62
CA VAL A 283 3.41 13.56 -3.42
C VAL A 283 2.44 13.61 -2.24
N HIS A 284 2.84 14.20 -1.11
CA HIS A 284 1.98 14.37 0.06
C HIS A 284 0.76 15.23 -0.26
N ARG A 285 0.91 16.36 -0.98
CA ARG A 285 -0.23 17.20 -1.38
C ARG A 285 -1.20 16.45 -2.30
N ASP A 286 -0.67 15.69 -3.26
CA ASP A 286 -1.50 14.90 -4.17
C ASP A 286 -2.20 13.76 -3.45
N GLN A 287 -1.53 13.08 -2.51
CA GLN A 287 -2.12 12.03 -1.68
C GLN A 287 -3.17 12.59 -0.72
N GLU A 288 -2.90 13.70 -0.04
CA GLU A 288 -3.86 14.39 0.82
C GLU A 288 -5.13 14.73 0.05
N LYS A 289 -4.99 15.30 -1.16
CA LYS A 289 -6.15 15.63 -2.00
C LYS A 289 -6.96 14.39 -2.36
N ARG A 290 -6.32 13.32 -2.83
CA ARG A 290 -7.00 12.05 -3.19
C ARG A 290 -7.72 11.43 -1.99
N LEU A 291 -7.07 11.41 -0.84
CA LEU A 291 -7.64 10.88 0.40
C LEU A 291 -8.80 11.73 0.90
N LEU A 292 -8.67 13.05 0.83
CA LEU A 292 -9.73 13.97 1.20
C LEU A 292 -10.95 13.80 0.30
N ASP A 293 -10.74 13.69 -1.02
CA ASP A 293 -11.81 13.44 -1.99
C ASP A 293 -12.51 12.10 -1.67
N MET A 294 -11.75 11.03 -1.42
CA MET A 294 -12.27 9.72 -1.02
C MET A 294 -13.02 9.77 0.31
N PHE A 295 -12.50 10.43 1.33
CA PHE A 295 -13.14 10.52 2.64
C PHE A 295 -14.39 11.41 2.65
N LYS A 296 -14.52 12.32 1.68
CA LYS A 296 -15.73 13.12 1.46
C LYS A 296 -16.80 12.39 0.64
N THR A 297 -16.43 11.37 -0.13
CA THR A 297 -17.39 10.54 -0.87
C THR A 297 -17.89 9.37 -0.06
N LEU A 298 -17.03 8.78 0.78
CA LEU A 298 -17.44 7.71 1.69
C LEU A 298 -18.26 8.27 2.86
N PRO A 299 -19.20 7.50 3.42
CA PRO A 299 -19.81 7.84 4.70
C PRO A 299 -18.73 8.05 5.76
N LYS A 300 -18.93 9.05 6.62
CA LYS A 300 -18.01 9.34 7.73
C LYS A 300 -17.96 8.11 8.63
N ALA A 301 -16.76 7.63 8.94
CA ALA A 301 -16.58 6.52 9.86
C ALA A 301 -16.82 6.99 11.31
N ASP A 302 -17.47 6.15 12.11
CA ASP A 302 -17.64 6.36 13.56
C ASP A 302 -16.32 6.27 14.31
N MET A 303 -15.37 5.52 13.76
CA MET A 303 -14.01 5.38 14.27
C MET A 303 -13.03 5.11 13.14
N VAL A 304 -11.84 5.69 13.23
CA VAL A 304 -10.70 5.36 12.38
C VAL A 304 -9.63 4.68 13.22
N VAL A 305 -9.16 3.50 12.80
CA VAL A 305 -7.99 2.84 13.39
C VAL A 305 -6.87 2.82 12.37
N ILE A 306 -5.75 3.45 12.71
CA ILE A 306 -4.54 3.48 11.89
C ILE A 306 -3.59 2.42 12.45
N GLY A 307 -3.08 1.59 11.57
CA GLY A 307 -2.11 0.55 11.85
C GLY A 307 -2.70 -0.84 12.05
N GLN A 308 -1.86 -1.87 11.89
CA GLN A 308 -2.17 -3.29 12.09
C GLN A 308 -3.40 -3.83 11.31
N LYS A 309 -3.75 -3.22 10.17
CA LYS A 309 -4.91 -3.58 9.33
C LYS A 309 -5.09 -5.09 9.11
N SER A 310 -4.01 -5.81 8.77
CA SER A 310 -4.09 -7.27 8.53
C SER A 310 -4.48 -8.06 9.78
N ALA A 311 -4.02 -7.66 10.96
CA ALA A 311 -4.41 -8.28 12.22
C ALA A 311 -5.88 -7.99 12.56
N ILE A 312 -6.34 -6.76 12.32
CA ILE A 312 -7.73 -6.35 12.49
C ILE A 312 -8.65 -7.15 11.57
N ALA A 313 -8.32 -7.25 10.28
CA ALA A 313 -9.08 -8.02 9.29
C ALA A 313 -9.22 -9.49 9.73
N ASN A 314 -8.12 -10.11 10.19
CA ASN A 314 -8.15 -11.48 10.71
C ASN A 314 -9.06 -11.63 11.94
N VAL A 315 -9.03 -10.66 12.86
CA VAL A 315 -9.89 -10.62 14.05
C VAL A 315 -11.38 -10.50 13.67
N ILE A 316 -11.69 -9.66 12.68
CA ILE A 316 -13.05 -9.50 12.15
C ILE A 316 -13.55 -10.79 11.49
N THR A 317 -12.74 -11.38 10.61
CA THR A 317 -13.06 -12.67 9.99
C THR A 317 -13.30 -13.74 11.06
N MET A 318 -12.47 -13.75 12.11
CA MET A 318 -12.61 -14.69 13.22
C MET A 318 -13.93 -14.53 13.97
N ALA A 319 -14.32 -13.29 14.29
CA ALA A 319 -15.59 -13.01 14.96
C ALA A 319 -16.79 -13.46 14.09
N GLY A 320 -16.72 -13.23 12.78
CA GLY A 320 -17.75 -13.66 11.84
C GLY A 320 -17.82 -15.17 11.59
N MET A 321 -16.69 -15.89 11.70
CA MET A 321 -16.68 -17.35 11.73
C MET A 321 -17.34 -17.85 13.03
N MET A 322 -16.99 -17.27 14.17
CA MET A 322 -17.56 -17.66 15.46
C MET A 322 -19.08 -17.46 15.52
N SER A 323 -19.62 -16.44 14.86
CA SER A 323 -21.08 -16.25 14.78
C SER A 323 -21.82 -17.35 14.00
N GLN A 324 -21.11 -18.12 13.15
CA GLN A 324 -21.68 -19.22 12.36
C GLN A 324 -21.50 -20.58 13.03
N VAL A 325 -20.45 -20.77 13.83
CA VAL A 325 -20.08 -22.05 14.47
C VAL A 325 -20.92 -22.35 15.72
N GLN A 326 -22.14 -21.80 15.85
CA GLN A 326 -22.96 -22.01 17.07
C GLN A 326 -23.19 -23.52 17.33
N PRO A 327 -22.98 -24.00 18.57
CA PRO A 327 -23.05 -25.42 18.88
C PRO A 327 -24.49 -25.93 18.69
N ASN A 328 -24.66 -26.96 17.86
CA ASN A 328 -25.92 -27.68 17.75
C ASN A 328 -26.12 -28.51 19.04
N PRO A 329 -27.20 -28.31 19.83
CA PRO A 329 -27.34 -28.93 21.15
C PRO A 329 -27.45 -30.47 21.14
N GLN A 330 -27.66 -31.09 19.98
CA GLN A 330 -28.04 -32.51 19.86
C GLN A 330 -26.92 -33.47 19.44
N GLU A 331 -25.68 -33.03 19.21
CA GLU A 331 -24.60 -33.94 18.78
C GLU A 331 -23.55 -34.20 19.87
N SER A 332 -23.22 -35.48 20.06
CA SER A 332 -22.36 -36.03 21.12
C SER A 332 -20.93 -35.45 21.23
N VAL A 333 -20.41 -35.55 22.46
CA VAL A 333 -19.26 -34.83 23.03
C VAL A 333 -17.90 -35.39 22.57
N GLY A 334 -17.13 -34.55 21.89
CA GLY A 334 -15.68 -34.73 21.67
C GLY A 334 -14.87 -33.54 22.22
N PRO A 335 -13.53 -33.66 22.39
CA PRO A 335 -12.69 -32.65 23.02
C PRO A 335 -12.60 -31.31 22.26
N ALA A 336 -12.84 -31.27 20.95
CA ALA A 336 -12.93 -30.02 20.19
C ALA A 336 -14.27 -29.29 20.41
N LYS A 337 -15.37 -30.03 20.57
CA LYS A 337 -16.71 -29.47 20.86
C LYS A 337 -16.76 -28.82 22.26
N SER A 338 -15.99 -29.32 23.24
CA SER A 338 -15.89 -28.70 24.58
C SER A 338 -15.16 -27.35 24.58
N GLN A 339 -14.24 -27.11 23.64
CA GLN A 339 -13.56 -25.81 23.51
C GLN A 339 -14.46 -24.76 22.84
N ILE A 340 -15.21 -25.13 21.80
CA ILE A 340 -16.21 -24.23 21.18
C ILE A 340 -17.31 -23.86 22.18
N GLN A 341 -17.74 -24.79 23.03
CA GLN A 341 -18.72 -24.50 24.08
C GLN A 341 -18.21 -23.43 25.05
N LYS A 342 -16.97 -23.56 25.55
CA LYS A 342 -16.32 -22.53 26.39
C LYS A 342 -16.19 -21.18 25.67
N LEU A 343 -15.86 -21.18 24.39
CA LEU A 343 -15.80 -19.95 23.60
C LEU A 343 -17.20 -19.32 23.45
N SER A 344 -18.23 -20.14 23.25
CA SER A 344 -19.62 -19.68 23.16
C SER A 344 -20.12 -19.08 24.48
N GLU A 345 -19.73 -19.69 25.61
CA GLU A 345 -19.99 -19.14 26.95
C GLU A 345 -19.32 -17.77 27.12
N ARG A 346 -18.04 -17.64 26.75
CA ARG A 346 -17.33 -16.35 26.80
C ARG A 346 -17.98 -15.28 25.91
N VAL A 347 -18.49 -15.66 24.73
CA VAL A 347 -19.25 -14.73 23.86
C VAL A 347 -20.54 -14.27 24.55
N LYS A 348 -21.24 -15.17 25.26
CA LYS A 348 -22.44 -14.81 26.04
C LYS A 348 -22.10 -13.89 27.21
N GLU A 349 -21.04 -14.16 27.95
CA GLU A 349 -20.57 -13.36 29.08
C GLU A 349 -20.18 -11.94 28.66
N THR A 350 -19.39 -11.83 27.59
CA THR A 350 -18.89 -10.54 27.10
C THR A 350 -19.90 -9.82 26.19
N GLY A 351 -20.89 -10.53 25.66
CA GLY A 351 -21.83 -10.05 24.65
C GLY A 351 -21.16 -9.73 23.31
N SER A 352 -19.98 -10.29 23.01
CA SER A 352 -19.20 -9.94 21.81
C SER A 352 -18.49 -11.16 21.21
N TYR A 353 -18.62 -11.33 19.89
CA TYR A 353 -17.86 -12.36 19.16
C TYR A 353 -16.37 -12.04 19.07
N PHE A 354 -15.94 -10.83 19.41
CA PHE A 354 -14.53 -10.45 19.44
C PHE A 354 -13.79 -10.96 20.69
N SER A 355 -14.49 -11.60 21.63
CA SER A 355 -13.86 -12.20 22.81
C SER A 355 -13.09 -13.49 22.54
N VAL A 356 -13.09 -14.01 21.31
CA VAL A 356 -12.48 -15.32 20.96
C VAL A 356 -11.18 -15.19 20.16
N THR A 357 -10.70 -13.96 19.94
CA THR A 357 -9.56 -13.64 19.06
C THR A 357 -8.27 -14.39 19.40
N THR A 358 -8.03 -14.67 20.68
CA THR A 358 -6.86 -15.42 21.16
C THR A 358 -6.91 -16.92 20.86
N LYS A 359 -8.04 -17.46 20.35
CA LYS A 359 -8.26 -18.89 20.06
C LYS A 359 -8.65 -19.17 18.60
N ALA A 360 -8.10 -18.35 17.70
CA ALA A 360 -8.37 -18.37 16.26
C ALA A 360 -8.29 -19.77 15.59
N SER A 361 -7.33 -20.61 15.98
CA SER A 361 -7.15 -21.93 15.36
C SER A 361 -8.34 -22.86 15.59
N VAL A 362 -8.92 -22.85 16.79
CA VAL A 362 -10.03 -23.71 17.18
C VAL A 362 -11.28 -23.37 16.35
N VAL A 363 -11.61 -22.08 16.28
CA VAL A 363 -12.76 -21.59 15.52
C VAL A 363 -12.62 -21.91 14.03
N LYS A 364 -11.41 -21.69 13.46
CA LYS A 364 -11.14 -21.98 12.04
C LYS A 364 -11.33 -23.47 11.72
N THR A 365 -10.78 -24.38 12.53
CA THR A 365 -10.91 -25.82 12.32
C THR A 365 -12.36 -26.30 12.36
N GLU A 366 -13.19 -25.72 13.22
CA GLU A 366 -14.61 -26.11 13.29
C GLU A 366 -15.44 -25.47 12.16
N PHE A 367 -15.13 -24.23 11.79
CA PHE A 367 -15.75 -23.56 10.65
C PHE A 367 -15.50 -24.32 9.32
N GLU A 368 -14.28 -24.82 9.11
CA GLU A 368 -13.91 -25.61 7.91
C GLU A 368 -14.66 -26.94 7.79
N LYS A 369 -15.29 -27.44 8.88
CA LYS A 369 -16.12 -28.65 8.86
C LYS A 369 -17.56 -28.40 8.41
N MET A 370 -17.98 -27.14 8.30
CA MET A 370 -19.35 -26.79 7.90
C MET A 370 -19.57 -27.06 6.41
N THR A 371 -20.75 -27.56 6.04
CA THR A 371 -21.10 -27.91 4.65
C THR A 371 -21.45 -26.72 3.76
N ASN A 372 -21.73 -25.54 4.33
CA ASN A 372 -22.01 -24.29 3.60
C ASN A 372 -21.52 -23.05 4.39
N PRO A 373 -20.21 -22.84 4.57
CA PRO A 373 -19.69 -21.69 5.28
C PRO A 373 -19.93 -20.41 4.46
N MET A 374 -20.61 -19.41 5.05
CA MET A 374 -20.66 -18.06 4.49
C MET A 374 -19.41 -17.30 4.90
N ALA A 375 -18.26 -17.68 4.37
CA ALA A 375 -17.04 -16.87 4.51
C ALA A 375 -17.05 -15.75 3.47
N SER A 376 -17.83 -14.69 3.72
CA SER A 376 -17.72 -13.45 2.96
C SER A 376 -16.59 -12.58 3.49
N SER A 377 -16.02 -11.76 2.60
CA SER A 377 -15.24 -10.61 3.00
C SER A 377 -16.14 -9.66 3.81
N PHE A 378 -15.71 -9.28 5.01
CA PHE A 378 -16.40 -8.27 5.84
C PHE A 378 -16.01 -6.83 5.47
N GLU A 379 -14.99 -6.65 4.65
CA GLU A 379 -14.63 -5.36 4.09
C GLU A 379 -15.68 -4.96 3.05
N ILE A 380 -16.47 -3.93 3.36
CA ILE A 380 -17.45 -3.34 2.45
C ILE A 380 -16.81 -2.33 1.49
N PHE A 381 -15.61 -1.87 1.84
CA PHE A 381 -14.75 -1.04 1.01
C PHE A 381 -13.30 -1.41 1.32
N ASN A 382 -12.45 -1.42 0.30
CA ASN A 382 -11.00 -1.55 0.44
C ASN A 382 -10.33 -0.77 -0.70
N SER A 383 -9.30 -0.01 -0.41
CA SER A 383 -8.50 0.76 -1.36
C SER A 383 -7.02 0.58 -1.08
N GLU A 384 -6.25 0.15 -2.08
CA GLU A 384 -4.80 0.02 -1.96
C GLU A 384 -4.08 1.27 -2.47
N GLN A 385 -3.29 1.94 -1.65
CA GLN A 385 -2.44 3.09 -2.03
C GLN A 385 -0.96 2.70 -2.00
N PRO A 386 -0.05 3.49 -2.60
CA PRO A 386 1.39 3.18 -2.58
C PRO A 386 2.01 3.03 -1.19
N SER A 387 1.58 3.82 -0.21
CA SER A 387 2.09 3.79 1.17
C SER A 387 1.16 3.14 2.18
N HIS A 388 -0.12 2.96 1.86
CA HIS A 388 -1.11 2.43 2.80
C HIS A 388 -2.33 1.82 2.12
N ASP A 389 -3.07 0.98 2.83
CA ASP A 389 -4.39 0.51 2.41
C ASP A 389 -5.46 1.09 3.33
N VAL A 390 -6.65 1.37 2.79
CA VAL A 390 -7.83 1.83 3.54
C VAL A 390 -8.95 0.81 3.38
N SER A 391 -9.59 0.38 4.47
CA SER A 391 -10.80 -0.45 4.41
C SER A 391 -11.90 0.08 5.30
N ASP A 392 -13.16 -0.06 4.89
CA ASP A 392 -14.30 0.13 5.79
C ASP A 392 -14.98 -1.21 6.08
N VAL A 393 -15.46 -1.35 7.32
CA VAL A 393 -16.29 -2.47 7.75
C VAL A 393 -17.55 -1.95 8.43
N LEU A 394 -18.61 -2.74 8.39
CA LEU A 394 -19.82 -2.52 9.19
C LEU A 394 -19.82 -3.46 10.38
N LEU A 395 -20.10 -2.89 11.54
CA LEU A 395 -20.13 -3.59 12.81
C LEU A 395 -21.47 -3.33 13.49
N GLU A 396 -22.05 -4.38 14.05
CA GLU A 396 -23.21 -4.28 14.91
C GLU A 396 -22.75 -4.12 16.35
N THR A 397 -23.30 -3.12 17.05
CA THR A 397 -23.10 -2.93 18.48
C THR A 397 -24.06 -3.81 19.30
N LYS A 398 -23.79 -3.95 20.60
CA LYS A 398 -24.62 -4.74 21.53
C LYS A 398 -26.06 -4.23 21.65
N ASP A 399 -26.27 -2.94 21.41
CA ASP A 399 -27.59 -2.29 21.37
C ASP A 399 -28.25 -2.34 19.97
N GLY A 400 -27.66 -3.06 19.01
CA GLY A 400 -28.22 -3.27 17.67
C GLY A 400 -28.00 -2.12 16.68
N ARG A 401 -27.23 -1.09 17.05
CA ARG A 401 -26.84 -0.03 16.11
C ARG A 401 -25.77 -0.53 15.16
N ILE A 402 -25.78 0.00 13.94
CA ILE A 402 -24.75 -0.28 12.94
C ILE A 402 -23.77 0.89 12.94
N VAL A 403 -22.49 0.58 13.14
CA VAL A 403 -21.40 1.55 13.09
C VAL A 403 -20.44 1.19 11.98
N ARG A 404 -19.83 2.21 11.39
CA ARG A 404 -18.80 2.09 10.35
C ARG A 404 -17.43 2.36 10.95
N TRP A 405 -16.54 1.38 10.85
CA TRP A 405 -15.14 1.57 11.23
C TRP A 405 -14.27 1.60 9.98
N ARG A 406 -13.31 2.52 9.96
CA ARG A 406 -12.31 2.66 8.90
C ARG A 406 -10.95 2.23 9.41
N PHE A 407 -10.29 1.36 8.68
CA PHE A 407 -8.95 0.86 8.97
C PHE A 407 -7.97 1.37 7.95
N ILE A 408 -6.84 1.92 8.40
CA ILE A 408 -5.74 2.35 7.55
C ILE A 408 -4.51 1.53 7.92
N SER A 409 -3.76 0.98 6.96
CA SER A 409 -2.56 0.19 7.28
C SER A 409 -1.42 1.01 7.88
N ASN A 410 -0.38 0.33 8.35
CA ASN A 410 0.87 0.98 8.76
C ASN A 410 1.47 1.77 7.58
N MET A 411 2.16 2.84 7.91
CA MET A 411 2.90 3.73 7.01
C MET A 411 4.26 4.02 7.65
N TRP A 412 5.18 4.65 6.93
CA TRP A 412 6.50 5.00 7.47
C TRP A 412 6.68 6.49 7.67
N GLY A 413 6.98 6.89 8.91
CA GLY A 413 7.37 8.25 9.25
C GLY A 413 6.40 9.30 8.69
N ASP A 414 6.92 10.19 7.86
CA ASP A 414 6.17 11.30 7.28
C ASP A 414 5.06 10.91 6.29
N GLU A 415 4.99 9.65 5.84
CA GLU A 415 3.91 9.14 4.98
C GLU A 415 2.53 9.20 5.65
N VAL A 416 2.47 9.31 6.99
CA VAL A 416 1.21 9.48 7.75
C VAL A 416 0.61 10.88 7.63
N VAL A 417 1.43 11.88 7.28
CA VAL A 417 1.02 13.30 7.23
C VAL A 417 -0.18 13.54 6.31
N PRO A 418 -0.18 13.09 5.03
CA PRO A 418 -1.34 13.26 4.15
C PRO A 418 -2.61 12.58 4.69
N VAL A 419 -2.50 11.43 5.34
CA VAL A 419 -3.63 10.73 5.97
C VAL A 419 -4.19 11.56 7.13
N ALA A 420 -3.34 12.02 8.04
CA ALA A 420 -3.74 12.83 9.19
C ALA A 420 -4.48 14.10 8.74
N ARG A 421 -3.95 14.81 7.75
CA ARG A 421 -4.57 16.02 7.20
C ARG A 421 -5.90 15.72 6.51
N ALA A 422 -5.97 14.65 5.71
CA ALA A 422 -7.21 14.24 5.06
C ALA A 422 -8.30 13.86 6.07
N LEU A 423 -7.96 13.14 7.14
CA LEU A 423 -8.90 12.79 8.23
C LEU A 423 -9.43 14.04 8.94
N LYS A 424 -8.54 14.96 9.32
CA LYS A 424 -8.89 16.25 9.91
C LYS A 424 -9.83 17.05 8.98
N ASN A 425 -9.45 17.18 7.71
CA ASN A 425 -10.18 18.02 6.75
C ASN A 425 -11.49 17.39 6.26
N SER A 426 -11.67 16.08 6.43
CA SER A 426 -12.94 15.38 6.19
C SER A 426 -13.84 15.32 7.44
N GLY A 427 -13.36 15.83 8.57
CA GLY A 427 -14.14 15.94 9.81
C GLY A 427 -14.21 14.66 10.62
N HIS A 428 -13.29 13.71 10.42
CA HIS A 428 -13.13 12.57 11.33
C HIS A 428 -12.57 13.05 12.66
N ASP A 429 -13.13 12.58 13.76
CA ASP A 429 -12.88 13.10 15.12
C ASP A 429 -12.43 12.03 16.12
N LYS A 430 -12.47 10.75 15.75
CA LYS A 430 -12.01 9.63 16.60
C LYS A 430 -10.99 8.79 15.86
N VAL A 431 -9.73 8.88 16.29
CA VAL A 431 -8.60 8.18 15.69
C VAL A 431 -7.86 7.39 16.78
N VAL A 432 -7.77 6.08 16.57
CA VAL A 432 -6.89 5.19 17.34
C VAL A 432 -5.71 4.84 16.47
N TYR A 433 -4.49 4.92 17.00
CA TYR A 433 -3.30 4.46 16.31
C TYR A 433 -2.70 3.25 17.03
N ILE A 434 -2.37 2.20 16.28
CA ILE A 434 -1.73 0.99 16.78
C ILE A 434 -0.40 0.81 16.05
N GLY A 435 0.67 1.33 16.67
CA GLY A 435 2.02 1.35 16.14
C GLY A 435 2.91 0.24 16.68
N THR A 436 4.18 0.30 16.31
CA THR A 436 5.24 -0.58 16.83
C THR A 436 6.42 0.30 17.24
N ALA A 437 6.99 0.04 18.42
CA ALA A 437 7.98 0.92 19.03
C ALA A 437 9.10 0.14 19.73
N GLY A 438 10.26 0.75 19.86
CA GLY A 438 11.34 0.27 20.71
C GLY A 438 11.16 0.77 22.15
N GLY A 439 11.33 -0.11 23.13
CA GLY A 439 11.38 0.26 24.55
C GLY A 439 12.81 0.64 24.95
N ILE A 440 13.01 1.69 25.74
CA ILE A 440 14.35 2.03 26.25
C ILE A 440 14.73 1.07 27.38
N ILE A 441 15.97 0.55 27.36
CA ILE A 441 16.47 -0.33 28.42
C ILE A 441 16.36 0.32 29.82
N GLY A 442 16.08 -0.49 30.83
CA GLY A 442 15.95 -0.01 32.21
C GLY A 442 14.62 0.68 32.54
N LYS A 443 13.70 0.83 31.59
CA LYS A 443 12.37 1.44 31.80
C LYS A 443 11.26 0.45 32.19
N GLY A 444 11.61 -0.80 32.47
CA GLY A 444 10.65 -1.84 32.82
C GLY A 444 9.74 -2.28 31.65
N LEU A 445 10.17 -2.02 30.42
CA LEU A 445 9.51 -2.45 29.19
C LEU A 445 10.18 -3.71 28.63
N LYS A 446 9.38 -4.56 28.00
CA LYS A 446 9.81 -5.83 27.40
C LYS A 446 9.08 -6.06 26.08
N VAL A 447 9.68 -6.87 25.21
CA VAL A 447 9.04 -7.31 23.95
C VAL A 447 7.65 -7.89 24.20
N GLY A 448 6.65 -7.38 23.47
CA GLY A 448 5.25 -7.80 23.56
C GLY A 448 4.40 -7.00 24.55
N ASP A 449 4.98 -6.09 25.33
CA ASP A 449 4.22 -5.10 26.08
C ASP A 449 3.41 -4.20 25.13
N VAL A 450 2.25 -3.76 25.63
CA VAL A 450 1.45 -2.70 25.00
C VAL A 450 1.59 -1.46 25.84
N VAL A 451 1.99 -0.35 25.23
CA VAL A 451 2.15 0.95 25.91
C VAL A 451 1.22 2.00 25.33
N ALA A 452 0.78 2.93 26.16
CA ALA A 452 0.06 4.13 25.75
C ALA A 452 0.80 5.35 26.30
N PRO A 453 1.61 6.05 25.47
CA PRO A 453 2.39 7.18 25.93
C PRO A 453 1.48 8.36 26.30
N ALA A 454 1.86 9.11 27.33
CA ALA A 454 1.18 10.35 27.75
C ALA A 454 1.73 11.57 27.01
N TYR A 455 2.96 11.48 26.49
CA TYR A 455 3.62 12.56 25.75
C TYR A 455 4.39 11.99 24.55
N THR A 456 4.52 12.79 23.50
CA THR A 456 5.39 12.50 22.35
C THR A 456 6.25 13.71 22.03
N TYR A 457 7.53 13.49 21.75
CA TYR A 457 8.34 14.47 21.04
C TYR A 457 7.99 14.44 19.55
N THR A 458 8.06 15.60 18.92
CA THR A 458 8.05 15.79 17.47
C THR A 458 9.47 15.75 16.92
N GLN A 459 9.62 15.71 15.59
CA GLN A 459 10.93 15.77 14.93
C GLN A 459 11.73 17.03 15.27
N ASP A 460 11.07 18.18 15.47
CA ASP A 460 11.72 19.44 15.86
C ASP A 460 11.99 19.53 17.38
N GLY A 461 11.68 18.46 18.13
CA GLY A 461 11.97 18.35 19.57
C GLY A 461 10.92 19.00 20.48
N LYS A 462 9.75 19.36 19.95
CA LYS A 462 8.63 19.85 20.75
C LYS A 462 7.92 18.70 21.45
N LEU A 463 7.64 18.86 22.75
CA LEU A 463 6.87 17.90 23.53
C LEU A 463 5.37 18.18 23.40
N LEU A 464 4.59 17.17 23.00
CA LEU A 464 3.14 17.26 22.82
C LEU A 464 2.41 16.28 23.75
N PRO A 465 1.33 16.70 24.42
CA PRO A 465 0.52 15.81 25.23
C PRO A 465 -0.37 14.91 24.36
N LEU A 466 -0.55 13.67 24.81
CA LEU A 466 -1.42 12.67 24.21
C LEU A 466 -2.62 12.39 25.11
N GLU A 467 -3.69 11.87 24.50
CA GLU A 467 -4.90 11.55 25.25
C GLU A 467 -4.72 10.30 26.12
N LYS A 468 -5.40 10.28 27.26
CA LYS A 468 -5.41 9.12 28.14
C LYS A 468 -6.04 7.92 27.39
N PRO A 469 -5.43 6.73 27.46
CA PRO A 469 -5.98 5.56 26.80
C PRO A 469 -7.33 5.15 27.41
N THR A 470 -8.23 4.72 26.55
CA THR A 470 -9.55 4.15 26.91
C THR A 470 -9.56 2.62 26.88
N TYR A 471 -8.60 1.98 26.21
CA TYR A 471 -8.60 0.53 25.97
C TYR A 471 -7.47 -0.17 26.71
N GLY A 472 -7.73 -1.39 27.18
CA GLY A 472 -6.76 -2.26 27.83
C GLY A 472 -6.21 -1.75 29.16
N THR A 473 -7.02 -1.04 29.96
CA THR A 473 -6.58 -0.39 31.22
C THR A 473 -5.94 -1.33 32.24
N ASP A 474 -6.16 -2.63 32.12
CA ASP A 474 -5.64 -3.70 32.98
C ASP A 474 -4.27 -4.25 32.52
N PHE A 475 -3.86 -4.07 31.27
CA PHE A 475 -2.60 -4.60 30.74
C PHE A 475 -1.74 -3.58 29.97
N VAL A 476 -2.30 -2.45 29.57
CA VAL A 476 -1.57 -1.37 28.87
C VAL A 476 -0.76 -0.59 29.91
N LYS A 477 0.55 -0.50 29.68
CA LYS A 477 1.42 0.37 30.48
C LYS A 477 1.20 1.81 30.04
N MET A 478 0.97 2.70 31.00
CA MET A 478 0.58 4.10 30.75
C MET A 478 1.63 5.07 31.29
N GLY A 479 1.63 6.29 30.76
CA GLY A 479 2.42 7.40 31.30
C GLY A 479 3.80 7.58 30.69
N GLN A 480 4.18 6.73 29.73
CA GLN A 480 5.48 6.79 29.05
C GLN A 480 5.62 8.07 28.21
N THR A 481 6.87 8.51 28.03
CA THR A 481 7.23 9.58 27.08
C THR A 481 7.83 8.96 25.83
N LEU A 482 7.26 9.29 24.67
CA LEU A 482 7.70 8.81 23.37
C LEU A 482 8.68 9.77 22.70
N GLY A 483 9.84 9.26 22.28
CA GLY A 483 10.75 9.94 21.35
C GLY A 483 10.42 9.63 19.90
N GLN A 484 10.77 10.53 18.99
CA GLN A 484 10.56 10.34 17.55
C GLN A 484 11.89 10.28 16.79
N VAL A 485 12.00 9.34 15.86
CA VAL A 485 13.10 9.19 14.90
C VAL A 485 12.56 9.13 13.46
N THR A 486 13.41 9.31 12.44
CA THR A 486 13.01 9.15 11.03
C THR A 486 13.34 7.76 10.49
N SER A 487 14.26 7.08 11.17
CA SER A 487 14.75 5.75 10.84
C SER A 487 15.27 5.08 12.12
N PRO A 488 15.14 3.75 12.26
CA PRO A 488 15.81 3.00 13.33
C PRO A 488 17.33 3.20 13.35
N PHE A 489 17.94 3.60 12.23
CA PHE A 489 19.37 3.90 12.16
C PHE A 489 19.77 5.23 12.82
N ASP A 490 18.80 6.08 13.17
CA ASP A 490 19.05 7.29 13.96
C ASP A 490 19.40 6.96 15.42
N GLU A 491 19.02 5.76 15.88
CA GLU A 491 19.22 5.22 17.23
C GLU A 491 20.68 4.76 17.43
N THR A 492 21.59 5.73 17.37
CA THR A 492 23.02 5.53 17.64
C THR A 492 23.33 5.58 19.14
N LYS A 493 24.50 5.08 19.56
CA LYS A 493 25.01 5.24 20.95
C LYS A 493 25.00 6.71 21.41
N LYS A 494 25.33 7.64 20.52
CA LYS A 494 25.29 9.09 20.80
C LYS A 494 23.85 9.60 20.96
N TRP A 495 22.95 9.16 20.11
CA TRP A 495 21.52 9.48 20.23
C TRP A 495 20.97 8.92 21.55
N PHE A 496 21.27 7.67 21.84
CA PHE A 496 20.80 6.97 23.04
C PHE A 496 21.24 7.69 24.33
N ALA A 497 22.53 8.01 24.47
CA ALA A 497 23.04 8.76 25.62
C ALA A 497 22.38 10.14 25.81
N LYS A 498 21.89 10.76 24.72
CA LYS A 498 21.16 12.05 24.77
C LYS A 498 19.71 11.88 25.22
N TRP A 499 19.08 10.76 24.87
CA TRP A 499 17.63 10.58 24.95
C TRP A 499 17.17 9.62 26.05
N GLU A 500 17.98 8.67 26.49
CA GLU A 500 17.60 7.62 27.45
C GLU A 500 17.00 8.17 28.77
N THR A 501 17.43 9.37 29.19
CA THR A 501 16.93 10.05 30.39
C THR A 501 15.61 10.80 30.19
N LYS A 502 15.19 11.02 28.94
CA LYS A 502 14.06 11.87 28.55
C LYS A 502 12.86 11.12 28.00
N ILE A 503 13.10 9.91 27.48
CA ILE A 503 12.08 9.09 26.83
C ILE A 503 12.07 7.70 27.44
N ASP A 504 10.95 7.00 27.26
CA ASP A 504 10.78 5.62 27.67
C ASP A 504 10.60 4.68 26.48
N VAL A 505 10.12 5.23 25.35
CA VAL A 505 9.86 4.52 24.09
C VAL A 505 10.27 5.38 22.90
N VAL A 506 10.55 4.75 21.75
CA VAL A 506 10.91 5.41 20.49
C VAL A 506 10.15 4.81 19.31
N GLU A 507 9.68 5.68 18.40
CA GLU A 507 8.88 5.31 17.22
C GLU A 507 8.97 6.43 16.14
N LEU A 508 8.33 6.26 14.98
CA LEU A 508 8.49 7.13 13.81
C LEU A 508 7.27 8.02 13.50
N GLU A 509 6.03 7.57 13.75
CA GLU A 509 4.81 8.18 13.19
C GLU A 509 3.98 9.03 14.17
N THR A 510 3.97 8.73 15.47
CA THR A 510 3.03 9.30 16.45
C THR A 510 3.11 10.82 16.55
N GLY A 511 4.32 11.38 16.51
CA GLY A 511 4.54 12.83 16.52
C GLY A 511 3.90 13.51 15.31
N TYR A 512 4.14 12.97 14.10
CA TYR A 512 3.51 13.49 12.87
C TYR A 512 1.98 13.41 12.92
N LEU A 513 1.43 12.29 13.40
CA LEU A 513 -0.01 12.12 13.54
C LEU A 513 -0.59 13.20 14.48
N LYS A 514 0.00 13.38 15.66
CA LYS A 514 -0.48 14.36 16.65
C LYS A 514 -0.45 15.79 16.13
N GLU A 515 0.61 16.18 15.42
CA GLU A 515 0.75 17.51 14.85
C GLU A 515 -0.29 17.80 13.75
N ASN A 516 -0.60 16.80 12.94
CA ASN A 516 -1.38 17.00 11.71
C ASN A 516 -2.88 16.71 11.85
N LEU A 517 -3.30 15.87 12.81
CA LEU A 517 -4.72 15.61 13.11
C LEU A 517 -5.43 16.84 13.71
N GLY A 518 -4.67 17.72 14.38
CA GLY A 518 -5.19 18.94 15.00
C GLY A 518 -5.98 18.71 16.29
N PRO A 519 -6.36 19.78 17.01
CA PRO A 519 -6.84 19.69 18.39
C PRO A 519 -8.29 19.18 18.54
N LYS A 520 -9.06 19.13 17.45
CA LYS A 520 -10.46 18.67 17.47
C LYS A 520 -10.61 17.16 17.32
N VAL A 521 -9.53 16.47 16.96
CA VAL A 521 -9.54 15.02 16.75
C VAL A 521 -9.04 14.35 18.02
N SER A 522 -9.89 13.48 18.58
CA SER A 522 -9.49 12.56 19.63
C SER A 522 -8.49 11.56 19.08
N PHE A 523 -7.28 11.56 19.63
CA PHE A 523 -6.16 10.76 19.15
C PHE A 523 -5.52 9.96 20.29
N GLN A 524 -5.65 8.64 20.22
CA GLN A 524 -5.12 7.70 21.20
C GLN A 524 -4.12 6.73 20.54
N PRO A 525 -2.81 6.89 20.77
CA PRO A 525 -1.80 5.95 20.31
C PRO A 525 -1.59 4.80 21.30
N TYR A 526 -1.47 3.59 20.76
CA TYR A 526 -1.06 2.37 21.44
C TYR A 526 0.12 1.78 20.68
N LEU A 527 1.21 1.47 21.36
CA LEU A 527 2.43 0.98 20.73
C LEU A 527 2.76 -0.41 21.25
N LEU A 528 3.01 -1.32 20.32
CA LEU A 528 3.50 -2.66 20.62
C LEU A 528 5.02 -2.62 20.71
N ILE A 529 5.60 -3.01 21.85
CA ILE A 529 7.04 -3.04 22.02
C ILE A 529 7.63 -4.17 21.17
N SER A 530 8.38 -3.80 20.14
CA SER A 530 9.02 -4.73 19.22
C SER A 530 10.37 -5.23 19.68
N ASP A 531 11.05 -4.44 20.51
CA ASP A 531 12.45 -4.58 20.88
C ASP A 531 12.75 -3.67 22.07
N VAL A 532 13.90 -3.90 22.69
CA VAL A 532 14.44 -3.06 23.75
C VAL A 532 15.75 -2.44 23.27
N VAL A 533 15.71 -1.13 23.01
CA VAL A 533 16.82 -0.32 22.52
C VAL A 533 17.93 -0.29 23.57
N GLY A 534 19.13 -0.69 23.16
CA GLY A 534 20.29 -0.84 24.03
C GLY A 534 20.41 -2.21 24.72
N SER A 535 19.50 -3.14 24.46
CA SER A 535 19.57 -4.53 24.97
C SER A 535 20.16 -5.48 23.93
N GLU A 536 21.11 -6.33 24.33
CA GLU A 536 21.67 -7.39 23.48
C GLU A 536 20.74 -8.61 23.36
N HIS A 537 19.80 -8.80 24.30
CA HIS A 537 18.95 -10.00 24.40
C HIS A 537 17.51 -9.80 23.92
N GLU A 538 17.10 -8.56 23.62
CA GLU A 538 15.75 -8.20 23.17
C GLU A 538 15.80 -7.26 21.94
N SER A 539 16.74 -7.49 21.02
CA SER A 539 16.86 -6.67 19.79
C SER A 539 15.73 -6.96 18.79
N LEU A 540 15.51 -6.05 17.82
CA LEU A 540 14.52 -6.25 16.73
C LEU A 540 14.71 -7.57 15.96
N ALA A 541 15.97 -7.99 15.78
CA ALA A 541 16.32 -9.24 15.11
C ALA A 541 15.94 -10.48 15.94
N VAL A 542 16.22 -10.45 17.25
CA VAL A 542 15.88 -11.55 18.19
C VAL A 542 14.37 -11.60 18.43
N ALA A 543 13.70 -10.45 18.52
CA ALA A 543 12.25 -10.35 18.70
C ALA A 543 11.43 -10.79 17.47
N ALA A 544 12.06 -10.86 16.28
CA ALA A 544 11.45 -11.48 15.10
C ALA A 544 11.21 -12.99 15.31
N ALA A 545 12.06 -13.67 16.10
CA ALA A 545 11.87 -15.07 16.48
C ALA A 545 10.75 -15.25 17.53
N ASP A 546 10.56 -14.29 18.44
CA ASP A 546 9.52 -14.32 19.49
C ASP A 546 8.20 -13.61 19.08
N SER A 547 7.73 -13.90 17.87
CA SER A 547 6.49 -13.31 17.31
C SER A 547 5.22 -13.61 18.14
N GLY A 548 5.26 -14.64 18.98
CA GLY A 548 4.14 -15.07 19.83
C GLY A 548 3.75 -14.06 20.91
N LYS A 549 4.73 -13.44 21.59
CA LYS A 549 4.47 -12.45 22.65
C LYS A 549 3.78 -11.19 22.11
N ARG A 550 4.31 -10.63 21.02
CA ARG A 550 3.74 -9.43 20.36
C ARG A 550 2.31 -9.68 19.86
N LYS A 551 2.08 -10.85 19.28
CA LYS A 551 0.75 -11.26 18.81
C LYS A 551 -0.26 -11.32 19.96
N ASN A 552 0.13 -11.80 21.14
CA ASN A 552 -0.77 -11.86 22.29
C ASN A 552 -1.17 -10.46 22.78
N GLY A 553 -0.21 -9.55 22.95
CA GLY A 553 -0.49 -8.15 23.34
C GLY A 553 -1.39 -7.45 22.33
N GLN A 554 -1.11 -7.62 21.04
CA GLN A 554 -1.94 -7.12 19.94
C GLN A 554 -3.38 -7.64 20.01
N LEU A 555 -3.58 -8.96 20.15
CA LEU A 555 -4.93 -9.54 20.16
C LEU A 555 -5.73 -9.09 21.39
N LYS A 556 -5.10 -8.94 22.56
CA LYS A 556 -5.73 -8.38 23.76
C LYS A 556 -6.16 -6.93 23.56
N LEU A 557 -5.32 -6.10 22.93
CA LEU A 557 -5.66 -4.72 22.60
C LEU A 557 -6.85 -4.65 21.64
N LEU A 558 -6.83 -5.45 20.57
CA LEU A 558 -7.94 -5.50 19.61
C LEU A 558 -9.23 -5.99 20.27
N GLU A 559 -9.17 -7.05 21.10
CA GLU A 559 -10.33 -7.51 21.87
C GLU A 559 -10.90 -6.39 22.75
N SER A 560 -10.05 -5.70 23.53
CA SER A 560 -10.49 -4.59 24.38
C SER A 560 -11.07 -3.43 23.56
N LEU A 561 -10.48 -3.10 22.41
CA LEU A 561 -10.97 -2.06 21.50
C LEU A 561 -12.40 -2.35 21.03
N PHE A 562 -12.69 -3.56 20.57
CA PHE A 562 -14.04 -3.93 20.12
C PHE A 562 -15.03 -4.02 21.30
N ILE A 563 -14.65 -4.67 22.41
CA ILE A 563 -15.55 -4.88 23.56
C ILE A 563 -15.92 -3.57 24.25
N ASN A 564 -14.94 -2.68 24.48
CA ASN A 564 -15.18 -1.39 25.16
C ASN A 564 -16.00 -0.42 24.31
N ASN A 565 -15.94 -0.55 22.97
CA ASN A 565 -16.84 0.16 22.06
C ASN A 565 -18.21 -0.51 21.92
N GLY A 566 -18.49 -1.56 22.69
CA GLY A 566 -19.77 -2.27 22.67
C GLY A 566 -20.02 -3.00 21.36
N ILE A 567 -18.98 -3.38 20.61
CA ILE A 567 -19.14 -4.10 19.34
C ILE A 567 -19.49 -5.56 19.61
N ARG A 568 -20.57 -6.03 18.99
CA ARG A 568 -21.07 -7.40 19.10
C ARG A 568 -20.52 -8.29 17.99
N SER A 569 -20.73 -7.90 16.73
CA SER A 569 -20.47 -8.75 15.55
C SER A 569 -20.11 -7.92 14.32
N PRO A 570 -19.34 -8.48 13.38
CA PRO A 570 -19.23 -7.91 12.04
C PRO A 570 -20.47 -8.23 11.18
N ILE A 571 -20.78 -7.36 10.22
CA ILE A 571 -21.94 -7.51 9.31
C ILE A 571 -21.43 -7.86 7.91
N SER A 572 -21.94 -8.95 7.33
CA SER A 572 -21.56 -9.42 6.00
C SER A 572 -22.59 -9.19 4.90
N ASN A 573 -23.87 -9.01 5.24
CA ASN A 573 -24.99 -8.93 4.28
C ASN A 573 -25.88 -7.71 4.54
N PHE A 574 -25.34 -6.50 4.39
CA PHE A 574 -26.13 -5.27 4.55
C PHE A 574 -26.92 -4.96 3.26
N GLN A 575 -28.25 -4.87 3.33
CA GLN A 575 -29.10 -4.39 2.24
C GLN A 575 -29.30 -2.86 2.36
N MET A 576 -28.99 -2.10 1.30
CA MET A 576 -29.09 -0.62 1.28
C MET A 576 -30.54 -0.08 1.27
N ILE A 577 -30.74 1.18 1.66
CA ILE A 577 -32.03 1.90 1.59
C ILE A 577 -32.32 2.43 0.15
N SER A 578 -33.60 2.72 -0.12
CA SER A 578 -34.32 2.62 -1.40
C SER A 578 -33.94 3.51 -2.59
N ALA A 579 -33.19 4.62 -2.48
CA ALA A 579 -32.92 5.48 -3.65
C ALA A 579 -31.70 5.01 -4.48
N GLU A 580 -30.57 4.68 -3.83
CA GLU A 580 -29.38 4.11 -4.48
C GLU A 580 -29.64 2.71 -5.04
N SER A 581 -30.63 2.02 -4.46
CA SER A 581 -31.06 0.71 -4.89
C SER A 581 -31.54 0.66 -6.36
N ALA A 582 -32.03 1.77 -6.93
CA ALA A 582 -32.47 1.78 -8.34
C ALA A 582 -31.29 1.75 -9.32
N VAL A 583 -30.25 2.55 -9.05
CA VAL A 583 -29.02 2.58 -9.85
C VAL A 583 -28.30 1.25 -9.77
N GLN A 584 -28.08 0.73 -8.56
CA GLN A 584 -27.37 -0.53 -8.37
C GLN A 584 -28.14 -1.72 -8.93
N ARG A 585 -29.46 -1.79 -8.73
CA ARG A 585 -30.28 -2.84 -9.36
C ARG A 585 -30.19 -2.77 -10.88
N MET A 586 -30.27 -1.57 -11.46
CA MET A 586 -30.19 -1.38 -12.90
C MET A 586 -28.81 -1.78 -13.43
N TYR A 587 -27.74 -1.36 -12.75
CA TYR A 587 -26.38 -1.74 -13.07
C TYR A 587 -26.20 -3.27 -13.00
N HIS A 588 -26.67 -3.91 -11.94
CA HIS A 588 -26.58 -5.36 -11.77
C HIS A 588 -27.40 -6.13 -12.82
N LYS A 589 -28.58 -5.62 -13.20
CA LYS A 589 -29.34 -6.17 -14.33
C LYS A 589 -28.54 -6.08 -15.64
N ILE A 590 -27.96 -4.92 -15.95
CA ILE A 590 -27.13 -4.73 -17.15
C ILE A 590 -25.88 -5.64 -17.11
N ASP A 591 -25.25 -5.79 -15.95
CA ASP A 591 -24.11 -6.67 -15.74
C ASP A 591 -24.45 -8.14 -15.95
N THR A 592 -25.62 -8.56 -15.44
CA THR A 592 -26.13 -9.92 -15.65
C THR A 592 -26.43 -10.18 -17.12
N LEU A 593 -27.01 -9.20 -17.82
CA LEU A 593 -27.30 -9.31 -19.25
C LEU A 593 -26.02 -9.32 -20.11
N ARG A 594 -24.97 -8.56 -19.74
CA ARG A 594 -23.69 -8.49 -20.48
C ARG A 594 -22.48 -8.35 -19.55
N PRO A 595 -22.02 -9.46 -18.93
CA PRO A 595 -20.93 -9.41 -17.95
C PRO A 595 -19.58 -9.03 -18.58
N SER A 596 -19.37 -9.34 -19.86
CA SER A 596 -18.12 -9.07 -20.58
C SER A 596 -17.90 -7.60 -20.96
N ARG A 597 -18.89 -6.72 -20.74
CA ARG A 597 -18.79 -5.29 -21.04
C ARG A 597 -18.02 -4.55 -19.94
N ASP A 598 -17.21 -3.56 -20.32
CA ASP A 598 -16.44 -2.76 -19.36
C ASP A 598 -17.35 -2.05 -18.35
N VAL A 599 -16.89 -1.92 -17.10
CA VAL A 599 -17.59 -1.25 -15.99
C VAL A 599 -18.10 0.13 -16.40
N THR A 600 -17.28 0.93 -17.08
CA THR A 600 -17.58 2.32 -17.44
C THR A 600 -18.66 2.39 -18.51
N SER A 601 -18.65 1.44 -19.43
CA SER A 601 -19.69 1.34 -20.46
C SER A 601 -21.01 0.83 -19.88
N LYS A 602 -20.97 -0.09 -18.92
CA LYS A 602 -22.17 -0.52 -18.16
C LYS A 602 -22.77 0.64 -17.35
N LEU A 603 -21.94 1.52 -16.79
CA LEU A 603 -22.41 2.70 -16.05
C LEU A 603 -23.09 3.72 -16.97
N GLN A 604 -22.52 3.98 -18.14
CA GLN A 604 -23.15 4.84 -19.15
C GLN A 604 -24.52 4.30 -19.57
N LEU A 605 -24.63 2.98 -19.79
CA LEU A 605 -25.91 2.33 -20.07
C LEU A 605 -26.90 2.43 -18.91
N THR A 606 -26.42 2.30 -17.67
CA THR A 606 -27.25 2.41 -16.46
C THR A 606 -27.89 3.79 -16.38
N GLN A 607 -27.09 4.85 -16.60
CA GLN A 607 -27.58 6.23 -16.63
C GLN A 607 -28.59 6.47 -17.76
N LEU A 608 -28.32 5.93 -18.95
CA LEU A 608 -29.26 6.00 -20.08
C LEU A 608 -30.57 5.28 -19.79
N ALA A 609 -30.51 4.07 -19.24
CA ALA A 609 -31.67 3.26 -18.91
C ALA A 609 -32.58 3.95 -17.88
N LEU A 610 -32.00 4.47 -16.80
CA LEU A 610 -32.75 5.19 -15.77
C LEU A 610 -33.42 6.45 -16.32
N ARG A 611 -32.72 7.22 -17.17
CA ARG A 611 -33.27 8.44 -17.78
C ARG A 611 -34.36 8.16 -18.80
N GLN A 612 -34.26 7.04 -19.52
CA GLN A 612 -35.26 6.59 -20.48
C GLN A 612 -36.41 5.81 -19.79
N GLY A 613 -36.35 5.60 -18.47
CA GLY A 613 -37.35 4.85 -17.72
C GLY A 613 -37.42 3.36 -18.09
N LEU A 614 -36.35 2.79 -18.63
CA LEU A 614 -36.32 1.38 -19.04
C LEU A 614 -36.28 0.48 -17.82
N THR A 615 -37.07 -0.59 -17.80
CA THR A 615 -37.17 -1.47 -16.62
C THR A 615 -37.12 -2.97 -16.94
N THR A 616 -37.41 -3.35 -18.18
CA THR A 616 -37.48 -4.74 -18.63
C THR A 616 -36.19 -5.22 -19.30
N ASP A 617 -35.89 -6.51 -19.20
CA ASP A 617 -34.66 -7.09 -19.77
C ASP A 617 -34.58 -6.92 -21.30
N ALA A 618 -35.73 -6.92 -22.00
CA ALA A 618 -35.79 -6.72 -23.46
C ALA A 618 -35.42 -5.28 -23.87
N GLU A 619 -35.90 -4.28 -23.13
CA GLU A 619 -35.54 -2.87 -23.35
C GLU A 619 -34.05 -2.63 -23.09
N LEU A 620 -33.51 -3.25 -22.03
CA LEU A 620 -32.09 -3.15 -21.69
C LEU A 620 -31.21 -3.85 -22.74
N GLU A 621 -31.61 -5.03 -23.21
CA GLU A 621 -30.96 -5.73 -24.34
C GLU A 621 -30.93 -4.87 -25.61
N ALA A 622 -32.02 -4.16 -25.92
CA ALA A 622 -32.09 -3.25 -27.07
C ALA A 622 -31.15 -2.06 -26.91
N LEU A 623 -31.12 -1.43 -25.73
CA LEU A 623 -30.20 -0.33 -25.42
C LEU A 623 -28.73 -0.79 -25.51
N ILE A 624 -28.41 -1.95 -24.95
CA ILE A 624 -27.09 -2.58 -24.98
C ILE A 624 -26.61 -2.81 -26.41
N LYS A 625 -27.49 -3.26 -27.31
CA LYS A 625 -27.19 -3.48 -28.74
C LYS A 625 -26.99 -2.16 -29.49
N LYS A 626 -27.75 -1.12 -29.13
CA LYS A 626 -27.68 0.20 -29.75
C LYS A 626 -26.38 0.94 -29.42
N GLU A 627 -25.90 0.84 -28.18
CA GLU A 627 -24.73 1.57 -27.72
C GLU A 627 -23.45 0.73 -27.84
N ALA A 628 -22.48 1.21 -28.61
CA ALA A 628 -21.19 0.53 -28.77
C ALA A 628 -20.44 0.39 -27.44
N SER A 629 -19.88 -0.79 -27.17
CA SER A 629 -19.01 -1.02 -26.01
C SER A 629 -17.72 -0.21 -26.12
N PHE A 630 -17.23 0.30 -25.00
CA PHE A 630 -15.95 1.00 -24.88
C PHE A 630 -15.32 0.64 -23.54
N ASP A 631 -14.00 0.76 -23.42
CA ASP A 631 -13.32 0.56 -22.15
C ASP A 631 -13.08 1.89 -21.41
N ARG A 632 -12.73 1.77 -20.12
CA ARG A 632 -12.38 2.91 -19.27
C ARG A 632 -11.27 3.77 -19.87
N GLN A 633 -10.26 3.15 -20.45
CA GLN A 633 -9.06 3.84 -20.94
C GLN A 633 -9.43 4.80 -22.06
N ILE A 634 -10.26 4.37 -23.01
CA ILE A 634 -10.79 5.21 -24.09
C ILE A 634 -11.54 6.43 -23.53
N LEU A 635 -12.40 6.25 -22.52
CA LEU A 635 -13.11 7.39 -21.92
C LEU A 635 -12.13 8.36 -21.26
N MET A 636 -11.26 7.85 -20.39
CA MET A 636 -10.36 8.68 -19.60
C MET A 636 -9.35 9.42 -20.48
N ASP A 637 -8.80 8.78 -21.51
CA ASP A 637 -7.88 9.40 -22.45
C ASP A 637 -8.54 10.56 -23.20
N LYS A 638 -9.81 10.41 -23.61
CA LYS A 638 -10.56 11.51 -24.22
C LYS A 638 -10.82 12.63 -23.23
N LEU A 639 -11.26 12.32 -22.01
CA LEU A 639 -11.50 13.34 -20.98
C LEU A 639 -10.22 14.10 -20.61
N GLU A 640 -9.07 13.42 -20.51
CA GLU A 640 -7.76 14.03 -20.26
C GLU A 640 -7.33 14.91 -21.43
N LYS A 641 -7.42 14.40 -22.66
CA LYS A 641 -7.10 15.14 -23.90
C LYS A 641 -7.95 16.40 -24.04
N PHE A 642 -9.26 16.29 -23.82
CA PHE A 642 -10.19 17.41 -23.90
C PHE A 642 -9.94 18.42 -22.77
N SER A 643 -9.65 17.94 -21.55
CA SER A 643 -9.25 18.82 -20.45
C SER A 643 -7.95 19.57 -20.72
N GLY A 644 -6.98 18.94 -21.39
CA GLY A 644 -5.73 19.59 -21.81
C GLY A 644 -5.99 20.72 -22.82
N GLY A 645 -6.92 20.51 -23.76
CA GLY A 645 -7.37 21.57 -24.68
C GLY A 645 -8.03 22.75 -23.95
N LEU A 646 -8.87 22.48 -22.95
CA LEU A 646 -9.50 23.51 -22.12
C LEU A 646 -8.49 24.25 -21.23
N GLU A 647 -7.47 23.55 -20.72
CA GLU A 647 -6.37 24.18 -19.94
C GLU A 647 -5.51 25.09 -20.80
N LEU A 648 -5.21 24.69 -22.05
CA LEU A 648 -4.51 25.54 -23.00
C LEU A 648 -5.33 26.79 -23.33
N LEU A 649 -6.65 26.64 -23.48
CA LEU A 649 -7.57 27.76 -23.67
C LEU A 649 -7.60 28.68 -22.44
N SER A 650 -7.60 28.16 -21.21
CA SER A 650 -7.76 28.98 -20.00
C SER A 650 -6.48 29.68 -19.55
N LYS A 651 -5.30 29.06 -19.68
CA LYS A 651 -3.98 29.69 -19.36
C LYS A 651 -3.70 30.98 -20.10
N LYS A 652 -4.39 31.11 -21.22
CA LYS A 652 -4.31 32.16 -22.21
C LYS A 652 -5.19 33.37 -21.87
N PHE A 653 -6.06 33.24 -20.86
CA PHE A 653 -6.82 34.33 -20.26
C PHE A 653 -6.58 34.38 -18.74
N SER A 654 -5.66 35.26 -18.30
CA SER A 654 -5.46 35.50 -16.86
C SER A 654 -6.70 36.19 -16.27
N GLY A 655 -7.22 35.67 -15.16
CA GLY A 655 -8.35 36.26 -14.44
C GLY A 655 -9.73 36.09 -15.10
N VAL A 656 -9.85 35.28 -16.17
CA VAL A 656 -11.14 34.96 -16.78
C VAL A 656 -11.63 33.58 -16.29
N SER A 657 -12.88 33.53 -15.84
CA SER A 657 -13.57 32.28 -15.54
C SER A 657 -14.35 31.82 -16.76
N PHE A 658 -14.32 30.50 -17.00
CA PHE A 658 -15.08 29.83 -18.04
C PHE A 658 -16.12 28.90 -17.41
N ALA A 659 -17.18 28.60 -18.16
CA ALA A 659 -18.22 27.67 -17.74
C ALA A 659 -18.63 26.76 -18.91
N ILE A 660 -18.66 25.45 -18.68
CA ILE A 660 -19.11 24.46 -19.67
C ILE A 660 -20.60 24.21 -19.43
N VAL A 661 -21.42 24.55 -20.42
CA VAL A 661 -22.90 24.48 -20.32
C VAL A 661 -23.54 23.58 -21.39
N GLY A 662 -22.80 23.24 -22.44
CA GLY A 662 -23.25 22.29 -23.48
C GLY A 662 -22.74 20.88 -23.25
N GLY A 663 -23.25 19.92 -24.03
CA GLY A 663 -22.87 18.52 -23.92
C GLY A 663 -23.55 17.86 -22.72
N GLU A 664 -24.88 17.91 -22.66
CA GLU A 664 -25.68 17.30 -21.59
C GLU A 664 -25.32 15.83 -21.36
N GLU A 665 -24.97 15.10 -22.42
CA GLU A 665 -24.52 13.72 -22.30
C GLU A 665 -23.26 13.58 -21.41
N LEU A 666 -22.35 14.55 -21.46
CA LEU A 666 -21.17 14.58 -20.59
C LEU A 666 -21.56 14.98 -19.16
N LEU A 667 -22.35 16.04 -19.00
CA LEU A 667 -22.82 16.55 -17.70
C LEU A 667 -23.69 15.55 -16.93
N ASN A 668 -24.25 14.58 -17.65
CA ASN A 668 -25.13 13.55 -17.12
C ASN A 668 -24.47 12.17 -17.08
N GLY A 669 -23.24 12.02 -17.59
CA GLY A 669 -22.53 10.74 -17.62
C GLY A 669 -23.08 9.71 -18.62
N THR A 670 -23.88 10.14 -19.60
CA THR A 670 -24.47 9.27 -20.64
C THR A 670 -23.67 9.27 -21.94
N TRP A 671 -22.63 10.10 -22.06
CA TRP A 671 -21.80 10.20 -23.25
C TRP A 671 -21.04 8.92 -23.54
N ASN A 672 -21.12 8.45 -24.79
CA ASN A 672 -20.31 7.36 -25.30
C ASN A 672 -19.05 7.93 -25.96
N PRO A 673 -17.83 7.61 -25.49
CA PRO A 673 -16.61 8.20 -26.02
C PRO A 673 -16.36 7.85 -27.48
N LYS A 674 -17.08 6.89 -28.09
CA LYS A 674 -17.00 6.61 -29.54
C LYS A 674 -17.81 7.59 -30.39
N LYS A 675 -18.57 8.49 -29.79
CA LYS A 675 -19.36 9.52 -30.48
C LYS A 675 -18.67 10.89 -30.34
N ALA A 676 -18.87 11.76 -31.32
CA ALA A 676 -18.41 13.13 -31.24
C ALA A 676 -19.12 13.88 -30.08
N LEU A 677 -18.39 14.74 -29.39
CA LEU A 677 -18.88 15.53 -28.28
C LEU A 677 -18.87 17.02 -28.68
N LYS A 678 -20.01 17.70 -28.50
CA LYS A 678 -20.09 19.15 -28.67
C LYS A 678 -20.17 19.82 -27.30
N LEU A 679 -19.21 20.68 -27.00
CA LEU A 679 -19.18 21.47 -25.76
C LEU A 679 -19.37 22.94 -26.07
N GLN A 680 -20.30 23.57 -25.35
CA GLN A 680 -20.45 25.02 -25.32
C GLN A 680 -19.72 25.57 -24.10
N VAL A 681 -18.78 26.48 -24.33
CA VAL A 681 -17.95 27.10 -23.31
C VAL A 681 -18.29 28.58 -23.25
N MET A 682 -18.87 28.99 -22.12
CA MET A 682 -19.15 30.38 -21.79
C MET A 682 -17.88 31.06 -21.26
N VAL A 683 -17.67 32.31 -21.68
CA VAL A 683 -16.55 33.13 -21.26
C VAL A 683 -17.06 34.25 -20.38
N GLY A 684 -16.64 34.31 -19.11
CA GLY A 684 -17.23 35.19 -18.09
C GLY A 684 -17.05 36.69 -18.36
N ASN A 685 -15.87 37.23 -18.07
CA ASN A 685 -15.64 38.69 -18.05
C ASN A 685 -15.22 39.28 -19.42
N THR A 686 -15.48 38.59 -20.54
CA THR A 686 -15.18 39.06 -21.91
C THR A 686 -16.21 38.52 -22.90
N THR A 687 -16.31 39.12 -24.09
CA THR A 687 -17.19 38.62 -25.16
C THR A 687 -16.59 37.42 -25.87
N ALA A 688 -17.46 36.54 -26.38
CA ALA A 688 -17.09 35.37 -27.16
C ALA A 688 -16.42 35.74 -28.48
N GLU A 689 -16.81 36.86 -29.11
CA GLU A 689 -16.14 37.36 -30.33
C GLU A 689 -14.69 37.77 -30.05
N LYS A 690 -14.45 38.48 -28.94
CA LYS A 690 -13.09 38.88 -28.53
C LYS A 690 -12.26 37.65 -28.16
N ALA A 691 -12.87 36.65 -27.53
CA ALA A 691 -12.19 35.39 -27.26
C ALA A 691 -11.89 34.60 -28.54
N LYS A 692 -12.79 34.60 -29.53
CA LYS A 692 -12.58 33.96 -30.83
C LYS A 692 -11.48 34.67 -31.64
N SER A 693 -11.48 36.00 -31.67
CA SER A 693 -10.53 36.79 -32.47
C SER A 693 -9.09 36.71 -31.96
N VAL A 694 -8.88 36.66 -30.64
CA VAL A 694 -7.55 36.51 -30.03
C VAL A 694 -6.94 35.13 -30.30
N TYR A 695 -7.77 34.12 -30.62
CA TYR A 695 -7.32 32.72 -30.68
C TYR A 695 -7.48 32.04 -32.04
N GLN A 696 -7.89 32.68 -33.13
CA GLN A 696 -8.11 31.99 -34.41
C GLN A 696 -6.96 31.06 -34.86
N THR A 697 -5.69 31.45 -34.66
CA THR A 697 -4.51 30.62 -35.02
C THR A 697 -4.21 29.49 -34.02
N GLU A 698 -4.49 29.71 -32.74
CA GLU A 698 -4.23 28.73 -31.67
C GLU A 698 -5.41 27.79 -31.46
N LEU A 699 -6.64 28.22 -31.73
CA LEU A 699 -7.86 27.42 -31.71
C LEU A 699 -7.78 26.31 -32.76
N ALA A 700 -7.19 26.58 -33.93
CA ALA A 700 -6.88 25.57 -34.93
C ALA A 700 -5.87 24.51 -34.42
N LYS A 701 -4.84 24.93 -33.65
CA LYS A 701 -3.89 24.01 -33.00
C LYS A 701 -4.53 23.21 -31.88
N ILE A 702 -5.37 23.84 -31.04
CA ILE A 702 -6.13 23.19 -29.97
C ILE A 702 -7.12 22.20 -30.60
N GLN A 703 -7.86 22.57 -31.64
CA GLN A 703 -8.78 21.69 -32.38
C GLN A 703 -8.05 20.52 -33.04
N SER A 704 -6.88 20.76 -33.65
CA SER A 704 -6.01 19.70 -34.17
C SER A 704 -5.55 18.75 -33.05
N ALA A 705 -5.15 19.30 -31.89
CA ALA A 705 -4.73 18.53 -30.73
C ALA A 705 -5.89 17.75 -30.07
N MET A 706 -7.13 18.24 -30.10
CA MET A 706 -8.31 17.58 -29.55
C MET A 706 -8.90 16.54 -30.51
N GLY A 707 -8.68 16.68 -31.82
CA GLY A 707 -9.18 15.81 -32.88
C GLY A 707 -10.62 16.16 -33.32
N ALA A 708 -11.08 15.57 -34.42
CA ALA A 708 -12.42 15.81 -35.01
C ALA A 708 -13.60 15.38 -34.10
N GLU A 709 -13.30 14.70 -33.00
CA GLU A 709 -14.27 14.12 -32.08
C GLU A 709 -14.76 15.11 -31.02
N LEU A 710 -14.11 16.27 -30.84
CA LEU A 710 -14.57 17.32 -29.95
C LEU A 710 -14.82 18.62 -30.72
N GLN A 711 -16.04 19.12 -30.64
CA GLN A 711 -16.43 20.42 -31.19
C GLN A 711 -16.60 21.41 -30.04
N LEU A 712 -15.71 22.40 -29.98
CA LEU A 712 -15.82 23.50 -29.01
C LEU A 712 -16.53 24.70 -29.65
N GLU A 713 -17.56 25.20 -28.97
CA GLU A 713 -18.27 26.41 -29.33
C GLU A 713 -18.15 27.44 -28.19
N LEU A 714 -17.46 28.56 -28.45
CA LEU A 714 -17.40 29.67 -27.50
C LEU A 714 -18.67 30.53 -27.62
N VAL A 715 -19.33 30.75 -26.48
CA VAL A 715 -20.57 31.52 -26.36
C VAL A 715 -20.45 32.60 -25.27
N ASN A 716 -21.26 33.66 -25.35
CA ASN A 716 -21.28 34.70 -24.34
C ASN A 716 -21.81 34.16 -23.01
N TYR A 717 -21.35 34.73 -21.89
CA TYR A 717 -21.83 34.38 -20.56
C TYR A 717 -23.33 34.63 -20.42
N ASP A 718 -24.04 33.65 -19.88
CA ASP A 718 -25.47 33.69 -19.59
C ASP A 718 -25.69 33.11 -18.19
N ALA A 719 -26.09 33.95 -17.24
CA ALA A 719 -26.23 33.56 -15.84
C ALA A 719 -27.28 32.45 -15.65
N GLU A 720 -28.36 32.44 -16.42
CA GLU A 720 -29.45 31.47 -16.25
C GLU A 720 -29.03 30.05 -16.64
N LYS A 721 -28.16 29.93 -17.64
CA LYS A 721 -27.66 28.64 -18.16
C LYS A 721 -26.52 28.06 -17.33
N THR A 722 -25.98 28.80 -16.36
CA THR A 722 -24.80 28.36 -15.59
C THR A 722 -25.11 27.52 -14.36
N ARG A 723 -26.39 27.28 -14.02
CA ARG A 723 -26.78 26.55 -12.80
C ARG A 723 -26.17 25.15 -12.67
N ASN A 724 -25.99 24.44 -13.79
CA ASN A 724 -25.41 23.09 -13.84
C ASN A 724 -24.06 23.05 -14.58
N ALA A 725 -23.38 24.19 -14.69
CA ALA A 725 -22.16 24.30 -15.48
C ALA A 725 -20.93 23.75 -14.77
N ILE A 726 -19.94 23.32 -15.56
CA ILE A 726 -18.59 23.02 -15.05
C ILE A 726 -17.76 24.30 -15.15
N PHE A 727 -17.42 24.89 -14.01
CA PHE A 727 -16.57 26.08 -13.97
C PHE A 727 -15.08 25.72 -14.01
N PHE A 728 -14.31 26.49 -14.78
CA PHE A 728 -12.85 26.34 -14.84
C PHE A 728 -12.14 27.65 -15.15
N ASN A 729 -10.85 27.73 -14.80
CA ASN A 729 -10.01 28.89 -15.03
C ASN A 729 -8.57 28.48 -15.38
N SER A 730 -7.65 29.45 -15.44
CA SER A 730 -6.23 29.22 -15.77
C SER A 730 -5.49 28.28 -14.82
N ASN A 731 -6.01 28.08 -13.61
CA ASN A 731 -5.45 27.19 -12.58
C ASN A 731 -6.12 25.81 -12.58
N SER A 732 -7.24 25.65 -13.29
CA SER A 732 -7.94 24.37 -13.40
C SER A 732 -7.16 23.41 -14.28
N ARG A 733 -6.93 22.19 -13.78
CA ARG A 733 -6.32 21.08 -14.53
C ARG A 733 -7.26 19.91 -14.54
N LYS A 734 -7.31 19.15 -15.64
CA LYS A 734 -8.12 17.93 -15.76
C LYS A 734 -9.61 18.15 -15.42
N VAL A 735 -10.20 19.28 -15.83
CA VAL A 735 -11.54 19.70 -15.38
C VAL A 735 -12.64 18.68 -15.71
N LEU A 736 -12.64 18.10 -16.92
CA LEU A 736 -13.69 17.14 -17.31
C LEU A 736 -13.53 15.81 -16.58
N VAL A 737 -12.28 15.41 -16.32
CA VAL A 737 -11.97 14.26 -15.47
C VAL A 737 -12.48 14.50 -14.05
N GLN A 738 -12.21 15.68 -13.48
CA GLN A 738 -12.69 16.04 -12.14
C GLN A 738 -14.21 16.08 -12.05
N HIS A 739 -14.91 16.59 -13.08
CA HIS A 739 -16.36 16.57 -13.10
C HIS A 739 -16.91 15.14 -13.18
N TYR A 740 -16.39 14.33 -14.11
CA TYR A 740 -16.79 12.93 -14.24
C TYR A 740 -16.57 12.18 -12.92
N GLU A 741 -15.38 12.29 -12.34
CA GLU A 741 -15.01 11.56 -11.13
C GLU A 741 -15.71 12.09 -9.86
N GLY A 742 -15.82 13.41 -9.71
CA GLY A 742 -16.35 14.05 -8.52
C GLY A 742 -17.87 14.20 -8.51
N THR A 743 -18.52 14.24 -9.68
CA THR A 743 -19.96 14.48 -9.81
C THR A 743 -20.70 13.26 -10.35
N ILE A 744 -20.27 12.71 -11.49
CA ILE A 744 -21.02 11.62 -12.16
C ILE A 744 -20.91 10.32 -11.37
N LEU A 745 -19.69 9.91 -11.01
CA LEU A 745 -19.49 8.68 -10.24
C LEU A 745 -20.13 8.77 -8.86
N LYS A 746 -20.04 9.93 -8.21
CA LYS A 746 -20.65 10.13 -6.89
C LYS A 746 -22.16 9.92 -6.91
N LYS A 747 -22.88 10.44 -7.91
CA LYS A 747 -24.34 10.21 -8.08
C LYS A 747 -24.70 8.73 -8.27
N LEU A 748 -23.73 7.92 -8.68
CA LEU A 748 -23.88 6.49 -8.92
C LEU A 748 -23.53 5.63 -7.71
N GLY A 749 -23.19 6.25 -6.56
CA GLY A 749 -22.65 5.52 -5.42
C GLY A 749 -21.29 4.91 -5.74
N LEU A 750 -20.49 5.54 -6.61
CA LEU A 750 -19.15 5.10 -6.96
C LEU A 750 -18.08 6.10 -6.53
N THR A 751 -16.93 5.58 -6.12
CA THR A 751 -15.73 6.39 -5.89
C THR A 751 -14.58 5.93 -6.78
N LYS A 752 -13.72 6.89 -7.14
CA LYS A 752 -12.45 6.62 -7.83
C LYS A 752 -11.44 6.09 -6.82
N GLU A 753 -10.86 4.94 -7.14
CA GLU A 753 -9.67 4.41 -6.51
C GLU A 753 -8.49 4.57 -7.47
N ILE A 754 -7.34 4.98 -6.96
CA ILE A 754 -6.05 4.80 -7.65
C ILE A 754 -5.30 3.74 -6.86
N ASP A 755 -5.01 2.60 -7.49
CA ASP A 755 -4.27 1.52 -6.85
C ASP A 755 -2.78 1.87 -6.71
N LYS A 756 -2.05 1.09 -5.92
CA LYS A 756 -0.60 1.24 -5.73
C LYS A 756 0.23 1.20 -7.03
N ASN A 757 -0.32 0.64 -8.11
CA ASN A 757 0.32 0.61 -9.42
C ASN A 757 -0.04 1.83 -10.29
N GLY A 758 -0.78 2.80 -9.73
CA GLY A 758 -1.34 3.97 -10.42
C GLY A 758 -2.51 3.64 -11.34
N GLY A 759 -3.05 2.41 -11.26
CA GLY A 759 -4.23 1.97 -12.00
C GLY A 759 -5.49 2.57 -11.39
N VAL A 760 -6.36 3.17 -12.20
CA VAL A 760 -7.62 3.73 -11.71
C VAL A 760 -8.71 2.66 -11.73
N ARG A 761 -9.49 2.53 -10.67
CA ARG A 761 -10.67 1.66 -10.60
C ARG A 761 -11.84 2.44 -10.01
N PHE A 762 -13.07 1.97 -10.24
CA PHE A 762 -14.24 2.50 -9.58
C PHE A 762 -14.77 1.47 -8.59
N ARG A 763 -15.08 1.91 -7.38
CA ARG A 763 -15.64 1.07 -6.32
C ARG A 763 -16.99 1.58 -5.88
N GLU A 764 -17.87 0.63 -5.63
CA GLU A 764 -19.16 0.88 -5.01
C GLU A 764 -18.99 1.38 -3.59
N ILE A 765 -19.77 2.40 -3.26
CA ILE A 765 -19.91 2.97 -1.93
C ILE A 765 -21.17 2.35 -1.35
N ILE A 766 -21.00 1.54 -0.31
CA ILE A 766 -22.14 1.05 0.47
C ILE A 766 -22.49 2.13 1.47
N GLU A 767 -23.62 2.82 1.34
CA GLU A 767 -24.08 3.78 2.35
C GLU A 767 -24.74 3.08 3.54
N THR A 768 -24.43 3.54 4.76
CA THR A 768 -25.17 3.16 5.97
C THR A 768 -26.30 4.16 6.17
N SER A 769 -27.50 3.64 6.47
CA SER A 769 -28.65 4.43 6.89
C SER A 769 -28.32 5.27 8.13
N GLY A 770 -27.95 6.54 7.93
CA GLY A 770 -27.53 7.40 9.03
C GLY A 770 -26.76 8.62 8.58
N GLY A 771 -27.34 9.43 7.69
CA GLY A 771 -26.76 10.71 7.31
C GLY A 771 -27.46 11.34 6.12
N MET A 772 -28.65 11.92 6.34
CA MET A 772 -29.20 12.87 5.37
C MET A 772 -28.18 13.98 5.12
N ARG A 773 -27.75 14.14 3.87
CA ARG A 773 -27.36 15.45 3.33
C ARG A 773 -28.14 15.67 2.04
N CYS A 774 -29.17 16.50 2.16
CA CYS A 774 -29.80 17.17 1.03
C CYS A 774 -28.72 17.83 0.17
N GLU A 775 -28.78 17.59 -1.13
CA GLU A 775 -28.80 18.64 -2.15
C GLU A 775 -29.33 18.04 -3.46
N ALA A 776 -30.65 18.18 -3.60
CA ALA A 776 -31.46 18.25 -4.82
C ALA A 776 -30.84 17.72 -6.13
N ILE A 777 -31.17 16.49 -6.54
CA ILE A 777 -31.34 16.13 -7.96
C ILE A 777 -32.41 15.03 -8.09
N LEU A 778 -33.66 15.45 -8.11
CA LEU A 778 -34.74 14.81 -8.87
C LEU A 778 -35.73 15.94 -9.20
N LEU A 779 -35.41 16.66 -10.27
CA LEU A 779 -36.37 17.30 -11.17
C LEU A 779 -35.85 17.08 -12.59
#